data_AF-A0A2E3SQ60-F1
#
_entry.id   AF-A0A2E3SQ60-F1
#
_cell.length_a   1.000
_cell.length_b   1.000
_cell.length_c   1.000
_cell.angle_alpha   90.00
_cell.angle_beta   90.00
_cell.angle_gamma   90.00
#
_symmetry.space_group_name_H-M   'P 1'
#
loop_
_entity.id
_entity.type
_entity.pdbx_description
1 polymer ?
#
loop_
_entity_poly.entity_id
_entity_poly.type
_entity_poly.pdbx_seq_one_letter_code
_entity_poly.pdbx_strand_id
1 'polypeptide(L)'
;MGIIANISNRLRSNSFGVISLASFLICVISGVALAIPFDVKNPYDSISLLMVSNPFANLFRNIHYWSAQAFFIFALIHLWEYISVGQKFKLKKQVWFRVILSIIFIFYVMLSGFILKADADSIQARRILEALLEGIPLLGSAMADFFIGPENDYQLLYVHHIATASIFIAISIYEHARMIWTRSGILLICLFIIIFLSVLFNAPLHDGLNTELKGPWYFVGFQEILHWISYPMYSMIIVLAFLIGIYAFPLIKHKAQVLTRLALKLFVILYILLTIIGYFFRGEDWKWRWEFWEAETPFTISINSGSTELEEINSIPKVLERRESCLVCHDQMQGFSPAHDPQAIGCISCHQGDPFTMSKNAAHKGMILIPGNLTDANRSCGTRECHPEITERIHKNIMTTMSGVISVDRFVFDELKLPEGYFHINDLKQTAADNHVRDLCANCHLGNKKTELGKITQISRGGGCNACHLNYSEQGLDELDKNYPLKSDTEINFHPSLDIQITNEHCFGCHSRSGRISTNYKGWHETQLDMSEVKNDDNYVILEDQRVSKKMQADVHQEAGMLCIDCHTSYETMGDGQLHEHKEEQLKVSCKDCHYSDKPFTISRTQLDLESKKIVDLRNYQQTEFLKTSKSEQALINTFIDVQGNAKMIGKSLGKLHQIKPSIAVCTEGDSHSSLDCNSCHTSWTPQCIGCHNSFEEGTETKDLLDNKMVNGAWIEYAGTYFAELPTLGVVEDSVKKVTTFTPGMVLTIDKGSYDGSNEKIFKRLFAHISAHTTIRKGRSCKSCHNDPLAIGYGRGKLTYEIDGSKGIWKFKQRFANNKNDELPEDAWIGFMEDVKELRATRTNMRPFSIEEQQRILLVGSCLECHEEKSEIMQSSLYSFDEVLKKRTEKCILPEWFNN
;
A
#
# COMPACT_ATOMS: atom_id res chain seq x y z
N MET A 1 11.43 32.88 -39.55
CA MET A 1 12.85 32.48 -39.45
C MET A 1 13.84 33.67 -39.38
N GLY A 2 13.67 34.75 -40.16
CA GLY A 2 14.61 35.90 -40.14
C GLY A 2 14.70 36.70 -38.83
N ILE A 3 13.61 36.85 -38.09
CA ILE A 3 13.59 37.57 -36.79
C ILE A 3 14.34 36.77 -35.71
N ILE A 4 14.15 35.45 -35.65
CA ILE A 4 14.81 34.56 -34.69
C ILE A 4 16.32 34.51 -34.95
N ALA A 5 16.73 34.45 -36.23
CA ALA A 5 18.15 34.52 -36.61
C ALA A 5 18.79 35.87 -36.24
N ASN A 6 18.05 36.97 -36.35
CA ASN A 6 18.52 38.32 -36.00
C ASN A 6 18.62 38.53 -34.47
N ILE A 7 17.67 37.97 -33.70
CA ILE A 7 17.73 37.91 -32.23
C ILE A 7 18.92 37.06 -31.77
N SER A 8 19.11 35.87 -32.36
CA SER A 8 20.24 34.99 -32.07
C SER A 8 21.59 35.65 -32.36
N ASN A 9 21.74 36.31 -33.51
CA ASN A 9 22.96 37.05 -33.86
C ASN A 9 23.22 38.24 -32.93
N ARG A 10 22.18 38.99 -32.54
CA ARG A 10 22.33 40.08 -31.55
C ARG A 10 22.72 39.58 -30.17
N LEU A 11 22.15 38.46 -29.71
CA LEU A 11 22.52 37.85 -28.43
C LEU A 11 23.95 37.30 -28.44
N ARG A 12 24.38 36.66 -29.54
CA ARG A 12 25.76 36.14 -29.72
C ARG A 12 26.82 37.23 -29.89
N SER A 13 26.45 38.40 -30.42
CA SER A 13 27.38 39.52 -30.63
C SER A 13 27.69 40.33 -29.35
N ASN A 14 27.01 40.05 -28.24
CA ASN A 14 27.19 40.75 -26.96
C ASN A 14 27.65 39.77 -25.88
N SER A 15 28.48 40.23 -24.93
CA SER A 15 28.92 39.37 -23.82
C SER A 15 27.74 38.93 -22.95
N PHE A 16 27.75 37.67 -22.49
CA PHE A 16 26.73 37.12 -21.58
C PHE A 16 26.56 37.95 -20.29
N GLY A 17 27.58 38.70 -19.87
CA GLY A 17 27.48 39.64 -18.75
C GLY A 17 26.44 40.76 -18.97
N VAL A 18 26.22 41.19 -20.22
CA VAL A 18 25.22 42.23 -20.56
C VAL A 18 23.78 41.68 -20.45
N ILE A 19 23.60 40.40 -20.77
CA ILE A 19 22.33 39.68 -20.60
C ILE A 19 22.08 39.44 -19.11
N SER A 20 23.10 39.00 -18.36
CA SER A 20 23.03 38.84 -16.90
C SER A 20 22.62 40.16 -16.21
N LEU A 21 23.24 41.29 -16.57
CA LEU A 21 22.84 42.61 -16.07
C LEU A 21 21.39 42.97 -16.42
N ALA A 22 20.95 42.69 -17.65
CA ALA A 22 19.56 42.93 -18.06
C ALA A 22 18.57 42.15 -17.19
N SER A 23 18.83 40.86 -16.99
CA SER A 23 18.01 39.99 -16.14
C SER A 23 18.01 40.43 -14.67
N PHE A 24 19.17 40.86 -14.14
CA PHE A 24 19.26 41.40 -12.78
C PHE A 24 18.37 42.64 -12.60
N LEU A 25 18.39 43.58 -13.54
CA LEU A 25 17.55 44.79 -13.48
C LEU A 25 16.05 44.44 -13.51
N ILE A 26 15.65 43.50 -14.37
CA ILE A 26 14.26 43.01 -14.43
C ILE A 26 13.86 42.35 -13.11
N CYS A 27 14.76 41.57 -12.50
CA CYS A 27 14.56 40.91 -11.21
C CYS A 27 14.38 41.92 -10.06
N VAL A 28 15.21 42.97 -10.00
CA VAL A 28 15.09 44.02 -8.98
C VAL A 28 13.76 44.77 -9.11
N ILE A 29 13.38 45.17 -10.32
CA ILE A 29 12.13 45.92 -10.56
C ILE A 29 10.91 45.06 -10.19
N SER A 30 10.88 43.81 -10.63
CA SER A 30 9.81 42.87 -10.28
C SER A 30 9.79 42.54 -8.79
N GLY A 31 10.94 42.48 -8.13
CA GLY A 31 11.05 42.27 -6.68
C GLY A 31 10.45 43.43 -5.87
N VAL A 32 10.69 44.69 -6.30
CA VAL A 32 10.06 45.87 -5.68
C VAL A 32 8.53 45.81 -5.81
N ALA A 33 8.02 45.36 -6.96
CA ALA A 33 6.57 45.18 -7.16
C ALA A 33 5.99 44.08 -6.24
N LEU A 34 6.74 43.02 -5.96
CA LEU A 34 6.34 41.91 -5.08
C LEU A 34 6.47 42.22 -3.59
N ALA A 35 7.38 43.11 -3.21
CA ALA A 35 7.57 43.52 -1.82
C ALA A 35 6.34 44.20 -1.22
N ILE A 36 5.41 44.69 -2.04
CA ILE A 36 4.17 45.34 -1.62
C ILE A 36 3.12 44.29 -1.14
N PRO A 37 2.73 43.29 -1.95
CA PRO A 37 1.75 42.28 -1.53
C PRO A 37 2.32 41.13 -0.67
N PHE A 38 3.64 40.99 -0.54
CA PHE A 38 4.27 39.90 0.23
C PHE A 38 4.24 40.16 1.74
N ASP A 39 3.69 39.21 2.52
CA ASP A 39 3.73 39.26 3.99
C ASP A 39 4.84 38.36 4.52
N VAL A 40 5.92 38.97 5.01
CA VAL A 40 7.08 38.28 5.60
C VAL A 40 6.74 37.52 6.89
N LYS A 41 5.65 37.87 7.60
CA LYS A 41 5.22 37.13 8.78
C LYS A 41 4.55 35.81 8.43
N ASN A 42 3.86 35.76 7.29
CA ASN A 42 3.17 34.58 6.77
C ASN A 42 3.52 34.34 5.30
N PRO A 43 4.79 34.01 4.97
CA PRO A 43 5.27 34.05 3.60
C PRO A 43 4.51 33.09 2.67
N TYR A 44 4.34 31.84 3.10
CA TYR A 44 3.66 30.80 2.34
C TYR A 44 2.20 31.15 2.04
N ASP A 45 1.47 31.60 3.07
CA ASP A 45 0.05 31.98 2.94
C ASP A 45 -0.12 33.18 2.00
N SER A 46 0.76 34.19 2.13
CA SER A 46 0.71 35.39 1.28
C SER A 46 0.94 35.07 -0.20
N ILE A 47 1.90 34.17 -0.51
CA ILE A 47 2.17 33.74 -1.88
C ILE A 47 1.00 32.90 -2.41
N SER A 48 0.50 31.95 -1.61
CA SER A 48 -0.62 31.08 -2.00
C SER A 48 -1.86 31.91 -2.32
N LEU A 49 -2.20 32.88 -1.47
CA LEU A 49 -3.31 33.80 -1.69
C LEU A 49 -3.09 34.66 -2.94
N LEU A 50 -1.88 35.18 -3.13
CA LEU A 50 -1.50 36.00 -4.29
C LEU A 50 -1.68 35.22 -5.61
N MET A 51 -1.31 33.94 -5.63
CA MET A 51 -1.44 33.08 -6.82
C MET A 51 -2.90 32.88 -7.24
N VAL A 52 -3.82 32.76 -6.29
CA VAL A 52 -5.24 32.50 -6.54
C VAL A 52 -6.05 33.79 -6.77
N SER A 53 -5.76 34.84 -5.98
CA SER A 53 -6.59 36.07 -5.95
C SER A 53 -6.09 37.22 -6.83
N ASN A 54 -4.80 37.26 -7.20
CA ASN A 54 -4.22 38.40 -7.91
C ASN A 54 -3.33 37.96 -9.11
N PRO A 55 -3.91 37.83 -10.31
CA PRO A 55 -3.19 37.38 -11.50
C PRO A 55 -2.00 38.27 -11.87
N PHE A 56 -2.09 39.59 -11.66
CA PHE A 56 -1.00 40.51 -11.99
C PHE A 56 0.17 40.38 -11.02
N ALA A 57 -0.11 40.28 -9.71
CA ALA A 57 0.92 40.04 -8.72
C ALA A 57 1.60 38.68 -8.95
N ASN A 58 0.84 37.64 -9.34
CA ASN A 58 1.39 36.34 -9.71
C ASN A 58 2.28 36.44 -10.98
N LEU A 59 1.89 37.24 -11.97
CA LEU A 59 2.75 37.50 -13.13
C LEU A 59 4.07 38.16 -12.73
N PHE A 60 4.05 39.15 -11.83
CA PHE A 60 5.29 39.75 -11.31
C PHE A 60 6.15 38.74 -10.54
N ARG A 61 5.53 37.80 -9.81
CA ARG A 61 6.21 36.68 -9.14
C ARG A 61 6.92 35.78 -10.14
N ASN A 62 6.24 35.42 -11.21
CA ASN A 62 6.82 34.63 -12.29
C ASN A 62 7.97 35.39 -12.98
N ILE A 63 7.80 36.69 -13.26
CA ILE A 63 8.85 37.54 -13.84
C ILE A 63 10.08 37.58 -12.92
N HIS A 64 9.87 37.77 -11.62
CA HIS A 64 10.95 37.79 -10.62
C HIS A 64 11.70 36.46 -10.59
N TYR A 65 10.99 35.34 -10.51
CA TYR A 65 11.59 34.01 -10.54
C TYR A 65 12.40 33.77 -11.83
N TRP A 66 11.79 33.94 -13.01
CA TRP A 66 12.46 33.64 -14.28
C TRP A 66 13.61 34.59 -14.60
N SER A 67 13.50 35.86 -14.21
CA SER A 67 14.61 36.82 -14.32
C SER A 67 15.75 36.48 -13.36
N ALA A 68 15.47 36.00 -12.14
CA ALA A 68 16.49 35.48 -11.22
C ALA A 68 17.20 34.24 -11.79
N GLN A 69 16.46 33.27 -12.34
CA GLN A 69 17.05 32.10 -13.01
C GLN A 69 17.96 32.51 -14.18
N ALA A 70 17.48 33.43 -15.03
CA ALA A 70 18.26 33.95 -16.15
C ALA A 70 19.51 34.70 -15.67
N PHE A 71 19.40 35.54 -14.65
CA PHE A 71 20.55 36.25 -14.06
C PHE A 71 21.62 35.27 -13.60
N PHE A 72 21.22 34.24 -12.84
CA PHE A 72 22.11 33.20 -12.31
C PHE A 72 22.80 32.41 -13.43
N ILE A 73 22.04 31.87 -14.38
CA ILE A 73 22.57 31.09 -15.51
C ILE A 73 23.56 31.92 -16.33
N PHE A 74 23.19 33.14 -16.72
CA PHE A 74 24.07 33.97 -17.53
C PHE A 74 25.29 34.50 -16.76
N ALA A 75 25.21 34.66 -15.43
CA ALA A 75 26.37 34.97 -14.61
C ALA A 75 27.38 33.81 -14.60
N LEU A 76 26.91 32.56 -14.47
CA LEU A 76 27.76 31.36 -14.54
C LEU A 76 28.37 31.16 -15.94
N ILE A 77 27.58 31.37 -17.00
CA ILE A 77 28.09 31.30 -18.38
C ILE A 77 29.13 32.39 -18.61
N HIS A 78 28.90 33.62 -18.13
CA HIS A 78 29.86 34.71 -18.23
C HIS A 78 31.17 34.41 -17.49
N LEU A 79 31.09 33.79 -16.30
CA LEU A 79 32.26 33.31 -15.58
C LEU A 79 33.02 32.24 -16.37
N TRP A 80 32.30 31.30 -17.00
CA TRP A 80 32.90 30.25 -17.82
C TRP A 80 33.55 30.78 -19.10
N GLU A 81 32.91 31.75 -19.77
CA GLU A 81 33.45 32.47 -20.93
C GLU A 81 34.81 33.09 -20.59
N TYR A 82 34.90 33.74 -19.43
CA TYR A 82 36.13 34.34 -18.93
C TYR A 82 37.25 33.32 -18.72
N ILE A 83 36.95 32.20 -18.05
CA ILE A 83 37.91 31.10 -17.79
C ILE A 83 38.38 30.43 -19.11
N SER A 84 37.48 30.34 -20.09
CA SER A 84 37.71 29.63 -21.36
C SER A 84 38.55 30.44 -22.36
N VAL A 85 38.24 31.72 -22.54
CA VAL A 85 38.91 32.58 -23.56
C VAL A 85 40.34 32.96 -23.13
N GLY A 86 40.67 32.87 -21.83
CA GLY A 86 42.02 33.16 -21.34
C GLY A 86 42.44 34.61 -21.62
N GLN A 87 41.48 35.55 -21.63
CA GLN A 87 41.77 36.96 -21.88
C GLN A 87 42.83 37.47 -20.90
N LYS A 88 43.66 38.43 -21.34
CA LYS A 88 44.56 39.16 -20.44
C LYS A 88 43.72 39.73 -19.30
N PHE A 89 43.96 39.29 -18.07
CA PHE A 89 43.28 39.77 -16.86
C PHE A 89 43.47 41.29 -16.76
N LYS A 90 42.37 42.05 -16.94
CA LYS A 90 42.37 43.53 -16.93
C LYS A 90 41.81 44.12 -15.63
N LEU A 91 41.39 43.30 -14.68
CA LEU A 91 40.78 43.76 -13.42
C LEU A 91 41.85 44.04 -12.37
N LYS A 92 41.60 45.03 -11.50
CA LYS A 92 42.42 45.23 -10.29
C LYS A 92 42.18 44.07 -9.32
N LYS A 93 43.21 43.66 -8.57
CA LYS A 93 43.13 42.54 -7.60
C LYS A 93 41.95 42.69 -6.61
N GLN A 94 41.69 43.91 -6.15
CA GLN A 94 40.60 44.21 -5.22
C GLN A 94 39.21 44.02 -5.86
N VAL A 95 39.04 44.43 -7.12
CA VAL A 95 37.78 44.25 -7.87
C VAL A 95 37.56 42.76 -8.14
N TRP A 96 38.62 42.03 -8.49
CA TRP A 96 38.54 40.59 -8.70
C TRP A 96 38.14 39.83 -7.43
N PHE A 97 38.74 40.16 -6.29
CA PHE A 97 38.34 39.57 -5.01
C PHE A 97 36.84 39.80 -4.73
N ARG A 98 36.33 41.01 -4.93
CA ARG A 98 34.90 41.31 -4.73
C ARG A 98 34.00 40.61 -5.74
N VAL A 99 34.44 40.43 -6.99
CA VAL A 99 33.70 39.62 -7.98
C VAL A 99 33.61 38.16 -7.53
N ILE A 100 34.68 37.56 -7.03
CA ILE A 100 34.62 36.20 -6.47
C ILE A 100 33.72 36.14 -5.24
N LEU A 101 33.82 37.13 -4.34
CA LEU A 101 32.93 37.24 -3.18
C LEU A 101 31.46 37.39 -3.60
N SER A 102 31.18 38.12 -4.69
CA SER A 102 29.82 38.29 -5.22
C SER A 102 29.21 36.98 -5.71
N ILE A 103 30.01 35.97 -6.10
CA ILE A 103 29.48 34.63 -6.43
C ILE A 103 28.77 34.04 -5.22
N ILE A 104 29.37 34.13 -4.03
CA ILE A 104 28.76 33.65 -2.77
C ILE A 104 27.44 34.38 -2.52
N PHE A 105 27.41 35.70 -2.67
CA PHE A 105 26.20 36.49 -2.49
C PHE A 105 25.13 36.22 -3.56
N ILE A 106 25.51 35.87 -4.79
CA ILE A 106 24.58 35.43 -5.83
C ILE A 106 23.91 34.12 -5.42
N PHE A 107 24.67 33.13 -4.95
CA PHE A 107 24.08 31.90 -4.43
C PHE A 107 23.20 32.16 -3.20
N TYR A 108 23.64 33.04 -2.29
CA TYR A 108 22.87 33.41 -1.10
C TYR A 108 21.57 34.15 -1.45
N VAL A 109 21.55 35.09 -2.41
CA VAL A 109 20.31 35.79 -2.80
C VAL A 109 19.33 34.84 -3.49
N MET A 110 19.83 33.90 -4.30
CA MET A 110 19.02 32.84 -4.91
C MET A 110 18.43 31.92 -3.84
N LEU A 111 19.23 31.50 -2.85
CA LEU A 111 18.79 30.61 -1.79
C LEU A 111 17.86 31.29 -0.79
N SER A 112 18.16 32.52 -0.37
CA SER A 112 17.29 33.29 0.54
C SER A 112 15.95 33.59 -0.12
N GLY A 113 15.91 33.93 -1.41
CA GLY A 113 14.65 34.08 -2.16
C GLY A 113 13.84 32.80 -2.25
N PHE A 114 14.51 31.65 -2.40
CA PHE A 114 13.86 30.35 -2.34
C PHE A 114 13.26 30.07 -0.95
N ILE A 115 14.03 30.27 0.12
CA ILE A 115 13.60 30.03 1.50
C ILE A 115 12.43 30.93 1.91
N LEU A 116 12.37 32.16 1.39
CA LEU A 116 11.27 33.10 1.64
C LEU A 116 9.90 32.63 1.14
N LYS A 117 9.81 31.56 0.34
CA LYS A 117 8.51 30.94 0.04
C LYS A 117 7.89 30.27 1.26
N ALA A 118 8.72 29.82 2.21
CA ALA A 118 8.31 29.08 3.41
C ALA A 118 7.47 27.81 3.14
N ASP A 119 7.62 27.22 1.95
CA ASP A 119 7.02 25.93 1.60
C ASP A 119 7.90 24.76 2.09
N ALA A 120 7.45 23.50 1.91
CA ALA A 120 8.14 22.33 2.45
C ALA A 120 9.60 22.21 1.95
N ASP A 121 9.84 22.43 0.66
CA ASP A 121 11.19 22.47 0.08
C ASP A 121 12.05 23.58 0.70
N SER A 122 11.45 24.75 0.93
CA SER A 122 12.12 25.92 1.52
C SER A 122 12.59 25.67 2.95
N ILE A 123 11.76 25.00 3.75
CA ILE A 123 12.09 24.64 5.14
C ILE A 123 13.26 23.65 5.16
N GLN A 124 13.26 22.66 4.27
CA GLN A 124 14.39 21.73 4.16
C GLN A 124 15.67 22.45 3.72
N ALA A 125 15.59 23.33 2.71
CA ALA A 125 16.72 24.11 2.25
C ALA A 125 17.29 25.04 3.34
N ARG A 126 16.42 25.63 4.17
CA ARG A 126 16.82 26.43 5.34
C ARG A 126 17.63 25.60 6.34
N ARG A 127 17.13 24.41 6.72
CA ARG A 127 17.82 23.50 7.66
C ARG A 127 19.19 23.08 7.16
N ILE A 128 19.30 22.79 5.86
CA ILE A 128 20.59 22.46 5.25
C ILE A 128 21.55 23.66 5.31
N LEU A 129 21.09 24.87 4.99
CA LEU A 129 21.91 26.07 5.06
C LEU A 129 22.39 26.36 6.50
N GLU A 130 21.49 26.24 7.46
CA GLU A 130 21.78 26.41 8.89
C GLU A 130 22.85 25.42 9.36
N ALA A 131 22.66 24.12 9.09
CA ALA A 131 23.63 23.08 9.43
C ALA A 131 25.02 23.31 8.78
N LEU A 132 25.07 23.82 7.55
CA LEU A 132 26.33 24.17 6.89
C LEU A 132 27.02 25.36 7.56
N LEU A 133 26.27 26.40 7.94
CA LEU A 133 26.82 27.58 8.62
C LEU A 133 27.31 27.21 10.02
N GLU A 134 26.51 26.50 10.80
CA GLU A 134 26.89 26.02 12.15
C GLU A 134 28.09 25.09 12.14
N GLY A 135 28.27 24.32 11.05
CA GLY A 135 29.44 23.47 10.85
C GLY A 135 30.77 24.22 10.73
N ILE A 136 30.77 25.56 10.61
CA ILE A 136 31.99 26.37 10.58
C ILE A 136 32.54 26.54 12.00
N PRO A 137 33.78 26.09 12.28
CA PRO A 137 34.37 26.23 13.61
C PRO A 137 34.43 27.70 14.08
N LEU A 138 34.19 27.93 15.36
CA LEU A 138 34.29 29.22 16.08
C LEU A 138 33.25 30.29 15.72
N LEU A 139 32.85 30.40 14.45
CA LEU A 139 31.98 31.48 13.97
C LEU A 139 30.62 30.99 13.47
N GLY A 140 30.40 29.67 13.38
CA GLY A 140 29.24 29.10 12.69
C GLY A 140 27.89 29.56 13.24
N SER A 141 27.69 29.51 14.56
CA SER A 141 26.45 29.95 15.21
C SER A 141 26.18 31.44 14.97
N ALA A 142 27.18 32.29 15.18
CA ALA A 142 27.06 33.73 14.92
C ALA A 142 26.76 34.03 13.44
N MET A 143 27.27 33.22 12.51
CA MET A 143 26.96 33.34 11.08
C MET A 143 25.53 32.89 10.75
N ALA A 144 25.05 31.80 11.34
CA ALA A 144 23.67 31.34 11.18
C ALA A 144 22.67 32.38 11.72
N ASP A 145 22.91 32.88 12.93
CA ASP A 145 22.11 33.94 13.56
C ASP A 145 22.08 35.22 12.72
N PHE A 146 23.22 35.62 12.13
CA PHE A 146 23.31 36.83 11.32
C PHE A 146 22.64 36.68 9.95
N PHE A 147 22.81 35.56 9.25
CA PHE A 147 22.34 35.41 7.86
C PHE A 147 20.95 34.78 7.73
N ILE A 148 20.48 34.02 8.72
CA ILE A 148 19.20 33.31 8.68
C ILE A 148 18.26 33.86 9.75
N GLY A 149 18.74 33.93 10.99
CA GLY A 149 17.92 34.27 12.15
C GLY A 149 17.07 33.10 12.69
N PRO A 150 16.22 33.35 13.71
CA PRO A 150 15.48 32.31 14.46
C PRO A 150 14.51 31.49 13.61
N GLU A 151 14.28 30.21 13.95
CA GLU A 151 13.63 29.17 13.12
C GLU A 151 12.23 29.52 12.54
N ASN A 152 11.51 30.53 13.05
CA ASN A 152 10.19 30.94 12.54
C ASN A 152 10.10 32.43 12.18
N ASP A 153 11.22 33.14 12.15
CA ASP A 153 11.29 34.54 11.75
C ASP A 153 12.00 34.66 10.39
N TYR A 154 11.29 35.18 9.40
CA TYR A 154 11.81 35.42 8.05
C TYR A 154 12.24 36.87 7.82
N GLN A 155 12.07 37.76 8.81
CA GLN A 155 12.34 39.19 8.68
C GLN A 155 13.80 39.47 8.35
N LEU A 156 14.72 38.80 9.06
CA LEU A 156 16.16 39.01 8.86
C LEU A 156 16.59 38.52 7.47
N LEU A 157 16.17 37.31 7.10
CA LEU A 157 16.41 36.74 5.79
C LEU A 157 15.83 37.61 4.67
N TYR A 158 14.62 38.13 4.86
CA TYR A 158 13.96 39.05 3.94
C TYR A 158 14.78 40.33 3.74
N VAL A 159 15.22 40.98 4.82
CA VAL A 159 16.07 42.19 4.76
C VAL A 159 17.38 41.91 4.03
N HIS A 160 18.03 40.78 4.33
CA HIS A 160 19.26 40.40 3.63
C HIS A 160 19.03 40.14 2.14
N HIS A 161 17.90 39.54 1.77
CA HIS A 161 17.52 39.29 0.38
C HIS A 161 17.24 40.59 -0.39
N ILE A 162 16.32 41.43 0.09
CA ILE A 162 15.88 42.62 -0.64
C ILE A 162 16.89 43.76 -0.63
N ALA A 163 17.72 43.86 0.42
CA ALA A 163 18.64 44.98 0.62
C ALA A 163 20.10 44.52 0.67
N THR A 164 20.55 43.88 1.74
CA THR A 164 21.99 43.69 2.02
C THR A 164 22.74 42.97 0.89
N ALA A 165 22.26 41.79 0.48
CA ALA A 165 22.89 41.00 -0.57
C ALA A 165 22.68 41.62 -1.97
N SER A 166 21.45 42.07 -2.25
CA SER A 166 21.10 42.68 -3.54
C SER A 166 21.88 43.98 -3.81
N ILE A 167 22.03 44.85 -2.82
CA ILE A 167 22.83 46.08 -2.91
C ILE A 167 24.31 45.74 -3.06
N PHE A 168 24.83 44.76 -2.32
CA PHE A 168 26.23 44.32 -2.47
C PHE A 168 26.52 43.81 -3.88
N ILE A 169 25.62 43.01 -4.46
CA ILE A 169 25.71 42.54 -5.84
C ILE A 169 25.65 43.72 -6.81
N ALA A 170 24.72 44.65 -6.65
CA ALA A 170 24.59 45.84 -7.51
C ALA A 170 25.87 46.71 -7.49
N ILE A 171 26.45 46.94 -6.31
CA ILE A 171 27.73 47.68 -6.16
C ILE A 171 28.86 46.92 -6.86
N SER A 172 28.94 45.60 -6.66
CA SER A 172 29.99 44.76 -7.27
C SER A 172 29.89 44.75 -8.80
N ILE A 173 28.67 44.65 -9.33
CA ILE A 173 28.39 44.76 -10.78
C ILE A 173 28.82 46.14 -11.29
N TYR A 174 28.45 47.23 -10.61
CA TYR A 174 28.83 48.58 -11.02
C TYR A 174 30.35 48.78 -11.03
N GLU A 175 31.06 48.30 -10.01
CA GLU A 175 32.52 48.41 -9.97
C GLU A 175 33.22 47.59 -11.06
N HIS A 176 32.68 46.40 -11.36
CA HIS A 176 33.20 45.50 -12.38
C HIS A 176 32.92 45.99 -13.80
N ALA A 177 31.66 46.30 -14.12
CA ALA A 177 31.20 46.63 -15.46
C ALA A 177 31.23 48.14 -15.76
N ARG A 178 31.30 49.00 -14.74
CA ARG A 178 31.17 50.47 -14.84
C ARG A 178 29.89 50.92 -15.55
N MET A 179 28.86 50.09 -15.47
CA MET A 179 27.56 50.30 -16.11
C MET A 179 26.47 49.87 -15.12
N ILE A 180 25.42 50.70 -15.02
CA ILE A 180 24.20 50.38 -14.25
C ILE A 180 23.10 49.95 -15.22
N TRP A 181 22.98 50.64 -16.35
CA TRP A 181 22.00 50.33 -17.39
C TRP A 181 22.63 49.50 -18.51
N THR A 182 21.93 48.44 -18.90
CA THR A 182 22.26 47.66 -20.10
C THR A 182 21.79 48.38 -21.39
N ARG A 183 22.15 47.85 -22.56
CA ARG A 183 21.67 48.38 -23.84
C ARG A 183 20.15 48.18 -23.95
N SER A 184 19.40 49.22 -24.30
CA SER A 184 17.93 49.20 -24.36
C SER A 184 17.36 48.06 -25.22
N GLY A 185 17.98 47.78 -26.37
CA GLY A 185 17.58 46.67 -27.22
C GLY A 185 17.73 45.28 -26.57
N ILE A 186 18.74 45.08 -25.73
CA ILE A 186 18.94 43.80 -25.02
C ILE A 186 17.95 43.70 -23.85
N LEU A 187 17.75 44.79 -23.12
CA LEU A 187 16.76 44.85 -22.03
C LEU A 187 15.36 44.46 -22.51
N LEU A 188 14.92 45.03 -23.64
CA LEU A 188 13.60 44.74 -24.22
C LEU A 188 13.48 43.29 -24.71
N ILE A 189 14.53 42.72 -25.29
CA ILE A 189 14.54 41.31 -25.70
C ILE A 189 14.45 40.39 -24.47
N CYS A 190 15.26 40.64 -23.45
CA CYS A 190 15.22 39.88 -22.20
C CYS A 190 13.86 39.98 -21.52
N LEU A 191 13.31 41.19 -21.43
CA LEU A 191 11.98 41.42 -20.85
C LEU A 191 10.89 40.67 -21.61
N PHE A 192 10.90 40.72 -22.94
CA PHE A 192 9.93 39.99 -23.77
C PHE A 192 10.01 38.47 -23.54
N ILE A 193 11.22 37.90 -23.54
CA ILE A 193 11.43 36.47 -23.30
C ILE A 193 10.98 36.08 -21.89
N ILE A 194 11.33 36.87 -20.87
CA ILE A 194 10.95 36.61 -19.48
C ILE A 194 9.44 36.70 -19.30
N ILE A 195 8.76 37.71 -19.85
CA ILE A 195 7.30 37.81 -19.80
C ILE A 195 6.66 36.62 -20.50
N PHE A 196 7.15 36.24 -21.69
CA PHE A 196 6.64 35.08 -22.41
C PHE A 196 6.75 33.79 -21.58
N LEU A 197 7.91 33.55 -20.95
CA LEU A 197 8.08 32.42 -20.02
C LEU A 197 7.18 32.54 -18.80
N SER A 198 7.01 33.74 -18.25
CA SER A 198 6.22 34.00 -17.04
C SER A 198 4.72 33.84 -17.22
N VAL A 199 4.23 34.02 -18.44
CA VAL A 199 2.83 33.75 -18.81
C VAL A 199 2.60 32.27 -19.06
N LEU A 200 3.60 31.54 -19.55
CA LEU A 200 3.48 30.11 -19.86
C LEU A 200 3.74 29.21 -18.65
N PHE A 201 4.65 29.59 -17.77
CA PHE A 201 5.12 28.77 -16.66
C PHE A 201 5.06 29.52 -15.35
N ASN A 202 4.28 28.99 -14.41
CA ASN A 202 4.24 29.51 -13.05
C ASN A 202 5.53 29.21 -12.30
N ALA A 203 5.94 30.14 -11.44
CA ALA A 203 7.01 29.89 -10.49
C ALA A 203 6.54 28.87 -9.45
N PRO A 204 7.37 27.88 -9.10
CA PRO A 204 6.96 26.73 -8.30
C PRO A 204 6.66 27.11 -6.85
N LEU A 205 5.65 26.46 -6.28
CA LEU A 205 5.29 26.51 -4.87
C LEU A 205 4.83 25.11 -4.44
N HIS A 206 5.40 24.58 -3.38
CA HIS A 206 5.08 23.23 -2.90
C HIS A 206 3.71 23.23 -2.17
N ASP A 207 2.84 22.27 -2.47
CA ASP A 207 1.46 22.15 -1.95
C ASP A 207 1.36 21.59 -0.52
N GLY A 208 2.45 20.99 -0.04
CA GLY A 208 2.58 20.41 1.29
C GLY A 208 2.05 18.97 1.38
N LEU A 209 1.63 18.38 0.25
CA LEU A 209 1.19 16.98 0.15
C LEU A 209 2.28 16.09 -0.42
N ASN A 210 3.03 16.59 -1.41
CA ASN A 210 4.10 15.80 -2.00
C ASN A 210 5.19 15.50 -0.94
N THR A 211 5.55 14.23 -0.87
CA THR A 211 6.58 13.65 0.00
C THR A 211 7.99 13.81 -0.58
N GLU A 212 8.12 13.95 -1.91
CA GLU A 212 9.39 14.18 -2.60
C GLU A 212 9.88 15.64 -2.42
N LEU A 213 10.66 15.89 -1.37
CA LEU A 213 11.28 17.20 -1.15
C LEU A 213 12.56 17.35 -1.98
N LYS A 214 12.62 18.37 -2.85
CA LYS A 214 13.78 18.67 -3.69
C LYS A 214 14.24 20.11 -3.48
N GLY A 215 15.54 20.29 -3.21
CA GLY A 215 16.16 21.60 -3.21
C GLY A 215 16.05 22.28 -4.59
N PRO A 216 16.36 23.59 -4.70
CA PRO A 216 16.35 24.27 -5.98
C PRO A 216 17.32 23.60 -6.96
N TRP A 217 17.00 23.59 -8.26
CA TRP A 217 17.73 22.80 -9.27
C TRP A 217 19.25 23.01 -9.26
N TYR A 218 19.72 24.21 -8.93
CA TYR A 218 21.15 24.54 -8.85
C TYR A 218 21.86 23.97 -7.61
N PHE A 219 21.14 23.39 -6.65
CA PHE A 219 21.66 22.69 -5.46
C PHE A 219 21.31 21.20 -5.42
N VAL A 220 20.50 20.67 -6.34
CA VAL A 220 20.14 19.23 -6.35
C VAL A 220 21.38 18.34 -6.52
N GLY A 221 22.34 18.73 -7.36
CA GLY A 221 23.62 18.00 -7.46
C GLY A 221 24.43 18.03 -6.16
N PHE A 222 24.31 19.10 -5.37
CA PHE A 222 24.92 19.20 -4.04
C PHE A 222 24.18 18.36 -3.00
N GLN A 223 22.84 18.30 -3.05
CA GLN A 223 22.02 17.40 -2.24
C GLN A 223 22.37 15.94 -2.51
N GLU A 224 22.61 15.56 -3.77
CA GLU A 224 23.13 14.24 -4.13
C GLU A 224 24.48 14.00 -3.45
N ILE A 225 25.44 14.93 -3.53
CA ILE A 225 26.75 14.80 -2.86
C ILE A 225 26.60 14.61 -1.34
N LEU A 226 25.70 15.35 -0.69
CA LEU A 226 25.46 15.24 0.75
C LEU A 226 24.91 13.88 1.15
N HIS A 227 24.13 13.23 0.30
CA HIS A 227 23.65 11.86 0.55
C HIS A 227 24.78 10.84 0.68
N TRP A 228 25.90 11.05 0.00
CA TRP A 228 27.08 10.16 0.03
C TRP A 228 28.11 10.53 1.11
N ILE A 229 27.96 11.68 1.78
CA ILE A 229 28.95 12.21 2.73
C ILE A 229 28.42 12.14 4.16
N SER A 230 29.12 11.41 5.03
CA SER A 230 28.78 11.32 6.46
C SER A 230 29.18 12.55 7.29
N TYR A 231 30.08 13.39 6.77
CA TYR A 231 30.58 14.60 7.46
C TYR A 231 30.34 15.86 6.60
N PRO A 232 29.30 16.64 6.89
CA PRO A 232 28.92 17.82 6.09
C PRO A 232 30.06 18.83 5.86
N MET A 233 31.03 18.92 6.77
CA MET A 233 32.20 19.81 6.65
C MET A 233 33.03 19.57 5.37
N TYR A 234 33.08 18.34 4.86
CA TYR A 234 33.80 18.05 3.61
C TYR A 234 33.17 18.74 2.40
N SER A 235 31.85 18.95 2.42
CA SER A 235 31.15 19.67 1.36
C SER A 235 31.59 21.14 1.29
N MET A 236 31.83 21.78 2.44
CA MET A 236 32.34 23.15 2.53
C MET A 236 33.77 23.27 2.00
N ILE A 237 34.60 22.25 2.22
CA ILE A 237 35.96 22.20 1.66
C ILE A 237 35.93 22.12 0.14
N ILE A 238 35.01 21.35 -0.44
CA ILE A 238 34.83 21.23 -1.90
C ILE A 238 34.44 22.60 -2.50
N VAL A 239 33.45 23.28 -1.89
CA VAL A 239 33.02 24.61 -2.34
C VAL A 239 34.16 25.63 -2.22
N LEU A 240 34.89 25.63 -1.10
CA LEU A 240 36.02 26.54 -0.89
C LEU A 240 37.15 26.28 -1.88
N ALA A 241 37.49 25.01 -2.14
CA ALA A 241 38.51 24.63 -3.13
C ALA A 241 38.12 25.09 -4.54
N PHE A 242 36.84 24.97 -4.90
CA PHE A 242 36.32 25.47 -6.18
C PHE A 242 36.47 26.99 -6.30
N LEU A 243 36.07 27.75 -5.28
CA LEU A 243 36.19 29.22 -5.25
C LEU A 243 37.65 29.69 -5.27
N ILE A 244 38.54 29.02 -4.52
CA ILE A 244 39.98 29.29 -4.53
C ILE A 244 40.56 29.01 -5.93
N GLY A 245 40.15 27.92 -6.57
CA GLY A 245 40.56 27.58 -7.93
C GLY A 245 40.20 28.66 -8.94
N ILE A 246 38.99 29.23 -8.85
CA ILE A 246 38.56 30.36 -9.69
C ILE A 246 39.38 31.61 -9.35
N TYR A 247 39.52 31.97 -8.06
CA TYR A 247 40.25 33.16 -7.63
C TYR A 247 41.72 33.14 -8.09
N ALA A 248 42.38 31.98 -7.99
CA ALA A 248 43.77 31.79 -8.36
C ALA A 248 43.99 31.71 -9.88
N PHE A 249 42.95 31.41 -10.67
CA PHE A 249 43.04 31.22 -12.12
C PHE A 249 43.78 32.34 -12.89
N PRO A 250 43.52 33.64 -12.68
CA PRO A 250 44.27 34.71 -13.33
C PRO A 250 45.68 34.94 -12.76
N LEU A 251 46.00 34.36 -11.59
CA LEU A 251 47.26 34.58 -10.87
C LEU A 251 48.32 33.51 -11.18
N ILE A 252 47.92 32.36 -11.73
CA ILE A 252 48.79 31.20 -12.01
C ILE A 252 49.37 31.21 -13.43
N LYS A 253 50.48 30.49 -13.63
CA LYS A 253 51.19 30.37 -14.92
C LYS A 253 50.34 29.61 -15.95
N HIS A 254 50.54 29.90 -17.24
CA HIS A 254 49.77 29.32 -18.36
C HIS A 254 49.63 27.79 -18.32
N LYS A 255 50.71 27.03 -18.01
CA LYS A 255 50.63 25.56 -17.89
C LYS A 255 49.64 25.11 -16.80
N ALA A 256 49.65 25.79 -15.65
CA ALA A 256 48.71 25.52 -14.55
C ALA A 256 47.29 25.98 -14.90
N GLN A 257 47.12 27.08 -15.65
CA GLN A 257 45.81 27.53 -16.13
C GLN A 257 45.11 26.46 -16.99
N VAL A 258 45.84 25.74 -17.84
CA VAL A 258 45.29 24.64 -18.64
C VAL A 258 44.77 23.51 -17.75
N LEU A 259 45.56 23.10 -16.76
CA LEU A 259 45.16 22.03 -15.82
C LEU A 259 43.97 22.46 -14.96
N THR A 260 44.02 23.65 -14.36
CA THR A 260 42.92 24.20 -13.56
C THR A 260 41.65 24.36 -14.39
N ARG A 261 41.75 24.80 -15.66
CA ARG A 261 40.59 24.87 -16.56
C ARG A 261 39.98 23.50 -16.80
N LEU A 262 40.80 22.48 -17.05
CA LEU A 262 40.32 21.11 -17.26
C LEU A 262 39.66 20.54 -16.00
N ALA A 263 40.25 20.78 -14.83
CA ALA A 263 39.69 20.38 -13.54
C ALA A 263 38.34 21.07 -13.27
N LEU A 264 38.24 22.39 -13.46
CA LEU A 264 36.99 23.13 -13.31
C LEU A 264 35.93 22.66 -14.32
N LYS A 265 36.33 22.36 -15.58
CA LYS A 265 35.42 21.80 -16.60
C LYS A 265 34.84 20.47 -16.15
N LEU A 266 35.72 19.57 -15.71
CA LEU A 266 35.33 18.24 -15.25
C LEU A 266 34.40 18.34 -14.04
N PHE A 267 34.71 19.22 -13.08
CA PHE A 267 33.87 19.47 -11.91
C PHE A 267 32.47 19.94 -12.30
N VAL A 268 32.35 20.93 -13.20
CA VAL A 268 31.06 21.43 -13.67
C VAL A 268 30.27 20.35 -14.41
N ILE A 269 30.91 19.55 -15.27
CA ILE A 269 30.26 18.44 -15.99
C ILE A 269 29.74 17.39 -15.00
N LEU A 270 30.55 16.99 -14.03
CA LEU A 270 30.16 16.03 -13.00
C LEU A 270 28.99 16.57 -12.17
N TYR A 271 29.03 17.84 -11.77
CA TYR A 271 27.96 18.47 -11.01
C TYR A 271 26.64 18.52 -11.78
N ILE A 272 26.68 18.83 -13.09
CA ILE A 272 25.50 18.79 -13.96
C ILE A 272 24.95 17.37 -14.04
N LEU A 273 25.81 16.36 -14.20
CA LEU A 273 25.40 14.95 -14.23
C LEU A 273 24.73 14.52 -12.92
N LEU A 274 25.30 14.89 -11.77
CA LEU A 274 24.69 14.63 -10.46
C LEU A 274 23.35 15.37 -10.28
N THR A 275 23.25 16.60 -10.80
CA THR A 275 22.00 17.37 -10.79
C THR A 275 20.92 16.67 -11.62
N ILE A 276 21.25 16.16 -12.80
CA ILE A 276 20.34 15.39 -13.65
C ILE A 276 19.90 14.09 -12.95
N ILE A 277 20.84 13.38 -12.32
CA ILE A 277 20.53 12.16 -11.55
C ILE A 277 19.57 12.47 -10.41
N GLY A 278 19.91 13.44 -9.55
CA GLY A 278 19.08 13.81 -8.41
C GLY A 278 17.70 14.33 -8.79
N TYR A 279 17.57 14.98 -9.95
CA TYR A 279 16.29 15.54 -10.37
C TYR A 279 15.36 14.51 -11.00
N PHE A 280 15.87 13.68 -11.93
CA PHE A 280 15.06 12.80 -12.77
C PHE A 280 15.03 11.33 -12.34
N PHE A 281 16.03 10.86 -11.59
CA PHE A 281 16.20 9.44 -11.25
C PHE A 281 16.12 9.14 -9.76
N ARG A 282 15.95 10.17 -8.91
CA ARG A 282 15.70 10.02 -7.46
C ARG A 282 14.25 10.37 -7.14
N GLY A 283 13.56 9.45 -6.46
CA GLY A 283 12.19 9.61 -5.95
C GLY A 283 12.14 9.70 -4.42
N GLU A 284 11.01 9.30 -3.85
CA GLU A 284 10.79 9.22 -2.39
C GLU A 284 11.92 8.46 -1.67
N ASP A 285 12.29 8.93 -0.47
CA ASP A 285 13.41 8.42 0.33
C ASP A 285 14.76 8.34 -0.42
N TRP A 286 14.94 9.11 -1.48
CA TRP A 286 16.12 9.06 -2.35
C TRP A 286 16.33 7.71 -3.07
N LYS A 287 15.25 6.92 -3.21
CA LYS A 287 15.24 5.66 -3.96
C LYS A 287 15.39 5.93 -5.45
N TRP A 288 15.99 4.96 -6.14
CA TRP A 288 16.19 5.03 -7.59
C TRP A 288 14.88 4.73 -8.34
N ARG A 289 14.57 5.56 -9.34
CA ARG A 289 13.40 5.41 -10.22
C ARG A 289 13.81 5.46 -11.70
N TRP A 290 13.21 4.62 -12.53
CA TRP A 290 13.52 4.56 -13.97
C TRP A 290 12.52 5.37 -14.81
N GLU A 291 11.35 5.64 -14.25
CA GLU A 291 10.22 6.35 -14.86
C GLU A 291 10.44 7.87 -14.79
N PHE A 292 11.46 8.37 -15.49
CA PHE A 292 11.82 9.80 -15.46
C PHE A 292 10.71 10.71 -16.00
N TRP A 293 9.76 10.19 -16.79
CA TRP A 293 8.60 10.94 -17.30
C TRP A 293 7.51 11.15 -16.25
N GLU A 294 7.51 10.36 -15.18
CA GLU A 294 6.66 10.57 -14.00
C GLU A 294 7.33 11.50 -12.98
N ALA A 295 8.54 12.02 -13.27
CA ALA A 295 9.19 12.95 -12.37
C ALA A 295 8.33 14.21 -12.30
N GLU A 296 7.84 14.57 -11.12
CA GLU A 296 7.01 15.76 -10.97
C GLU A 296 7.80 16.99 -11.43
N THR A 297 7.34 17.59 -12.52
CA THR A 297 7.89 18.87 -12.96
C THR A 297 7.22 19.95 -12.14
N PRO A 298 7.97 20.78 -11.41
CA PRO A 298 7.42 21.83 -10.57
C PRO A 298 6.87 23.02 -11.40
N PHE A 299 6.95 22.92 -12.74
CA PHE A 299 6.46 23.92 -13.67
C PHE A 299 5.07 23.53 -14.19
N THR A 300 4.05 24.22 -13.69
CA THR A 300 2.71 24.10 -14.26
C THR A 300 2.55 25.05 -15.45
N ILE A 301 2.13 24.50 -16.58
CA ILE A 301 1.68 25.31 -17.72
C ILE A 301 0.26 25.76 -17.41
N SER A 302 0.09 27.05 -17.14
CA SER A 302 -1.21 27.69 -17.00
C SER A 302 -1.28 28.84 -17.99
N ILE A 303 -2.18 28.75 -18.97
CA ILE A 303 -2.58 29.93 -19.73
C ILE A 303 -3.61 30.64 -18.86
N ASN A 304 -3.19 31.68 -18.13
CA ASN A 304 -4.09 32.55 -17.38
C ASN A 304 -5.05 33.24 -18.37
N SER A 305 -6.16 32.59 -18.71
CA SER A 305 -7.31 33.26 -19.32
C SER A 305 -7.96 34.08 -18.23
N GLY A 306 -7.61 35.37 -18.16
CA GLY A 306 -8.20 36.31 -17.24
C GLY A 306 -9.70 36.44 -17.52
N SER A 307 -10.51 35.73 -16.76
CA SER A 307 -11.95 35.98 -16.65
C SER A 307 -12.48 35.29 -15.39
N THR A 308 -12.23 35.89 -14.24
CA THR A 308 -13.10 35.73 -13.08
C THR A 308 -13.13 37.06 -12.35
N GLU A 309 -14.33 37.58 -12.17
CA GLU A 309 -14.65 38.83 -11.49
C GLU A 309 -13.96 38.82 -10.12
N LEU A 310 -13.02 39.76 -9.93
CA LEU A 310 -12.27 39.98 -8.69
C LEU A 310 -13.17 40.37 -7.49
N GLU A 311 -14.48 40.53 -7.71
CA GLU A 311 -15.40 41.23 -6.80
C GLU A 311 -16.22 40.31 -5.87
N GLU A 312 -16.27 38.97 -6.07
CA GLU A 312 -17.11 38.07 -5.25
C GLU A 312 -16.39 37.03 -4.36
N ILE A 313 -15.05 36.98 -4.34
CA ILE A 313 -14.34 36.00 -3.48
C ILE A 313 -14.15 36.56 -2.07
N ASN A 314 -15.15 36.34 -1.19
CA ASN A 314 -15.13 36.85 0.19
C ASN A 314 -14.04 36.20 1.08
N SER A 315 -13.57 34.97 0.79
CA SER A 315 -12.36 34.38 1.38
C SER A 315 -12.10 32.97 0.84
N ILE A 316 -10.84 32.62 0.49
CA ILE A 316 -10.44 31.23 0.23
C ILE A 316 -10.19 30.53 1.58
N PRO A 317 -10.86 29.41 1.89
CA PRO A 317 -10.72 28.75 3.18
C PRO A 317 -9.31 28.21 3.40
N LYS A 318 -8.90 28.17 4.67
CA LYS A 318 -7.64 27.58 5.10
C LYS A 318 -7.93 26.27 5.83
N VAL A 319 -7.46 25.15 5.30
CA VAL A 319 -7.62 23.81 5.88
C VAL A 319 -6.24 23.20 6.06
N LEU A 320 -5.95 22.68 7.28
CA LEU A 320 -4.61 22.20 7.65
C LEU A 320 -3.49 23.20 7.28
N GLU A 321 -3.68 24.47 7.62
CA GLU A 321 -2.76 25.58 7.32
C GLU A 321 -2.49 25.85 5.83
N ARG A 322 -3.32 25.32 4.91
CA ARG A 322 -3.19 25.50 3.46
C ARG A 322 -4.46 26.07 2.85
N ARG A 323 -4.31 26.85 1.78
CA ARG A 323 -5.46 27.41 1.06
C ARG A 323 -6.10 26.33 0.20
N GLU A 324 -7.41 26.20 0.29
CA GLU A 324 -8.19 25.18 -0.41
C GLU A 324 -9.12 25.87 -1.43
N SER A 325 -8.64 26.00 -2.67
CA SER A 325 -9.39 26.65 -3.75
C SER A 325 -10.51 25.78 -4.30
N CYS A 326 -10.44 24.45 -4.15
CA CYS A 326 -11.51 23.56 -4.60
C CYS A 326 -12.82 23.85 -3.87
N LEU A 327 -12.73 24.20 -2.59
CA LEU A 327 -13.90 24.57 -1.77
C LEU A 327 -14.55 25.89 -2.18
N VAL A 328 -13.94 26.70 -3.05
CA VAL A 328 -14.62 27.90 -3.56
C VAL A 328 -15.72 27.53 -4.56
N CYS A 329 -15.54 26.44 -5.31
CA CYS A 329 -16.54 25.95 -6.28
C CYS A 329 -17.33 24.74 -5.77
N HIS A 330 -16.77 23.98 -4.82
CA HIS A 330 -17.34 22.72 -4.30
C HIS A 330 -17.75 22.79 -2.82
N ASP A 331 -18.11 23.98 -2.31
CA ASP A 331 -18.54 24.15 -0.91
C ASP A 331 -19.83 23.40 -0.55
N GLN A 332 -20.68 23.10 -1.54
CA GLN A 332 -21.96 22.40 -1.35
C GLN A 332 -21.84 20.87 -1.34
N MET A 333 -20.64 20.30 -1.47
CA MET A 333 -20.48 18.84 -1.53
C MET A 333 -20.82 18.18 -0.18
N GLN A 334 -21.64 17.15 -0.20
CA GLN A 334 -22.13 16.44 0.99
C GLN A 334 -21.74 14.96 0.98
N GLY A 335 -22.06 14.22 2.05
CA GLY A 335 -21.90 12.77 2.13
C GLY A 335 -20.61 12.29 2.80
N PHE A 336 -19.80 13.20 3.34
CA PHE A 336 -18.56 12.87 4.03
C PHE A 336 -18.78 12.38 5.46
N SER A 337 -17.81 11.60 5.95
CA SER A 337 -17.69 11.33 7.38
C SER A 337 -16.96 12.49 8.08
N PRO A 338 -17.16 12.72 9.38
CA PRO A 338 -16.52 13.85 10.08
C PRO A 338 -14.99 13.86 9.99
N ALA A 339 -14.35 12.68 9.91
CA ALA A 339 -12.91 12.54 9.82
C ALA A 339 -12.35 12.81 8.41
N HIS A 340 -13.20 12.73 7.38
CA HIS A 340 -12.83 12.93 5.97
C HIS A 340 -13.67 14.04 5.32
N ASP A 341 -14.15 14.98 6.13
CA ASP A 341 -14.86 16.15 5.64
C ASP A 341 -13.85 17.12 4.99
N PRO A 342 -14.11 17.63 3.76
CA PRO A 342 -13.28 18.63 3.11
C PRO A 342 -13.03 19.89 3.94
N GLN A 343 -13.93 20.27 4.85
CA GLN A 343 -13.71 21.38 5.77
C GLN A 343 -12.65 21.05 6.84
N ALA A 344 -12.45 19.77 7.15
CA ALA A 344 -11.47 19.29 8.12
C ALA A 344 -10.10 19.00 7.48
N ILE A 345 -10.08 18.40 6.28
CA ILE A 345 -8.84 17.91 5.67
C ILE A 345 -8.54 18.47 4.26
N GLY A 346 -9.50 19.13 3.60
CA GLY A 346 -9.37 19.63 2.24
C GLY A 346 -9.59 18.55 1.17
N CYS A 347 -10.03 18.96 -0.02
CA CYS A 347 -10.21 18.07 -1.16
C CYS A 347 -8.86 17.61 -1.73
N ILE A 348 -7.87 18.51 -1.76
CA ILE A 348 -6.55 18.23 -2.35
C ILE A 348 -5.81 17.12 -1.60
N SER A 349 -6.05 16.97 -0.30
CA SER A 349 -5.38 15.95 0.53
C SER A 349 -5.67 14.53 0.06
N CYS A 350 -6.80 14.32 -0.61
CA CYS A 350 -7.15 13.03 -1.20
C CYS A 350 -6.95 13.07 -2.72
N HIS A 351 -7.56 14.05 -3.39
CA HIS A 351 -7.67 14.06 -4.85
C HIS A 351 -6.54 14.79 -5.56
N GLN A 352 -5.60 15.41 -4.86
CA GLN A 352 -4.55 16.25 -5.46
C GLN A 352 -5.16 17.36 -6.33
N GLY A 353 -4.46 17.76 -7.41
CA GLY A 353 -4.83 18.90 -8.25
C GLY A 353 -3.94 20.11 -7.96
N ASP A 354 -4.23 21.24 -8.62
CA ASP A 354 -3.52 22.50 -8.39
C ASP A 354 -4.34 23.41 -7.47
N PRO A 355 -4.01 23.52 -6.16
CA PRO A 355 -4.74 24.39 -5.25
C PRO A 355 -4.50 25.88 -5.52
N PHE A 356 -3.51 26.23 -6.34
CA PHE A 356 -3.07 27.61 -6.54
C PHE A 356 -3.72 28.29 -7.75
N THR A 357 -4.82 27.75 -8.27
CA THR A 357 -5.56 28.31 -9.40
C THR A 357 -7.07 28.13 -9.28
N MET A 358 -7.82 29.11 -9.78
CA MET A 358 -9.29 29.05 -9.91
C MET A 358 -9.75 28.52 -11.28
N SER A 359 -8.84 28.28 -12.21
CA SER A 359 -9.21 27.78 -13.53
C SER A 359 -9.57 26.30 -13.43
N LYS A 360 -10.83 25.94 -13.75
CA LYS A 360 -11.33 24.55 -13.76
C LYS A 360 -10.34 23.56 -14.38
N ASN A 361 -9.81 23.88 -15.57
CA ASN A 361 -8.91 22.99 -16.29
C ASN A 361 -7.52 22.89 -15.64
N ALA A 362 -7.04 23.96 -15.01
CA ALA A 362 -5.74 23.96 -14.34
C ALA A 362 -5.83 23.30 -12.95
N ALA A 363 -6.87 23.61 -12.17
CA ALA A 363 -7.12 23.07 -10.84
C ALA A 363 -7.31 21.55 -10.88
N HIS A 364 -8.06 21.03 -11.87
CA HIS A 364 -8.28 19.59 -12.01
C HIS A 364 -7.12 18.83 -12.66
N LYS A 365 -6.07 19.53 -13.13
CA LYS A 365 -4.95 18.87 -13.78
C LYS A 365 -4.14 18.08 -12.76
N GLY A 366 -3.92 16.80 -13.04
CA GLY A 366 -3.16 15.92 -12.15
C GLY A 366 -3.94 15.36 -10.97
N MET A 367 -5.27 15.55 -10.93
CA MET A 367 -6.12 14.96 -9.90
C MET A 367 -6.11 13.42 -9.97
N ILE A 368 -6.21 12.82 -8.79
CA ILE A 368 -6.40 11.39 -8.57
C ILE A 368 -7.89 11.14 -8.34
N LEU A 369 -8.53 10.36 -9.23
CA LEU A 369 -9.97 10.08 -9.14
C LEU A 369 -10.31 9.06 -8.04
N ILE A 370 -9.44 8.07 -7.81
CA ILE A 370 -9.66 6.98 -6.84
C ILE A 370 -8.44 6.94 -5.90
N PRO A 371 -8.40 7.79 -4.87
CA PRO A 371 -7.20 8.00 -4.07
C PRO A 371 -6.82 6.82 -3.16
N GLY A 372 -7.78 5.96 -2.80
CA GLY A 372 -7.51 4.79 -1.95
C GLY A 372 -6.82 3.62 -2.65
N ASN A 373 -6.60 3.68 -3.98
CA ASN A 373 -5.78 2.68 -4.68
C ASN A 373 -4.40 2.62 -4.05
N LEU A 374 -3.83 1.43 -3.82
CA LEU A 374 -2.52 1.32 -3.15
C LEU A 374 -1.37 1.99 -3.92
N THR A 375 -1.51 2.18 -5.23
CA THR A 375 -0.58 2.97 -6.06
C THR A 375 -0.58 4.46 -5.72
N ASP A 376 -1.69 4.97 -5.20
CA ASP A 376 -1.94 6.39 -4.93
C ASP A 376 -2.05 6.68 -3.42
N ALA A 377 -2.23 5.62 -2.60
CA ALA A 377 -2.50 5.72 -1.17
C ALA A 377 -1.39 6.44 -0.40
N ASN A 378 -0.10 6.22 -0.73
CA ASN A 378 1.01 6.91 -0.07
C ASN A 378 0.97 8.43 -0.26
N ARG A 379 0.44 8.90 -1.41
CA ARG A 379 0.29 10.32 -1.73
C ARG A 379 -1.01 10.92 -1.18
N SER A 380 -1.94 10.10 -0.69
CA SER A 380 -3.24 10.53 -0.17
C SER A 380 -3.44 10.07 1.28
N CYS A 381 -3.96 8.87 1.49
CA CYS A 381 -4.23 8.27 2.81
C CYS A 381 -2.98 8.13 3.69
N GLY A 382 -1.80 7.94 3.11
CA GLY A 382 -0.52 7.67 3.76
C GLY A 382 0.35 8.90 4.01
N THR A 383 -0.18 10.10 3.77
CA THR A 383 0.54 11.34 4.07
C THR A 383 0.76 11.52 5.57
N ARG A 384 1.74 12.37 5.96
CA ARG A 384 2.18 12.56 7.35
C ARG A 384 1.06 12.92 8.33
N GLU A 385 0.06 13.66 7.86
CA GLU A 385 -1.09 14.11 8.67
C GLU A 385 -2.23 13.08 8.73
N CYS A 386 -2.07 11.93 8.06
CA CYS A 386 -3.12 10.91 7.89
C CYS A 386 -2.72 9.55 8.50
N HIS A 387 -2.54 8.51 7.67
CA HIS A 387 -2.29 7.12 8.07
C HIS A 387 -0.95 6.56 7.55
N PRO A 388 0.20 7.23 7.82
CA PRO A 388 1.48 6.89 7.18
C PRO A 388 1.98 5.47 7.50
N GLU A 389 1.80 5.01 8.74
CA GLU A 389 2.23 3.65 9.13
C GLU A 389 1.36 2.55 8.50
N ILE A 390 0.07 2.86 8.24
CA ILE A 390 -0.88 1.88 7.70
C ILE A 390 -0.56 1.59 6.24
N THR A 391 -0.21 2.62 5.46
CA THR A 391 0.13 2.43 4.05
C THR A 391 1.45 1.69 3.89
N GLU A 392 2.40 1.81 4.83
CA GLU A 392 3.63 1.00 4.80
C GLU A 392 3.35 -0.49 5.07
N ARG A 393 2.58 -0.80 6.13
CA ARG A 393 2.33 -2.19 6.53
C ARG A 393 1.37 -2.93 5.59
N ILE A 394 0.43 -2.25 4.94
CA ILE A 394 -0.58 -2.91 4.08
C ILE A 394 0.03 -3.56 2.85
N HIS A 395 1.18 -3.07 2.38
CA HIS A 395 1.94 -3.71 1.30
C HIS A 395 2.54 -5.06 1.70
N LYS A 396 2.65 -5.35 3.00
CA LYS A 396 3.16 -6.63 3.52
C LYS A 396 2.05 -7.63 3.86
N ASN A 397 0.78 -7.21 3.79
CA ASN A 397 -0.40 -8.01 4.11
C ASN A 397 -0.62 -9.13 3.07
N ILE A 398 -1.04 -10.32 3.49
CA ILE A 398 -1.29 -11.47 2.61
C ILE A 398 -2.35 -11.20 1.51
N MET A 399 -3.34 -10.35 1.78
CA MET A 399 -4.34 -9.94 0.79
C MET A 399 -3.75 -9.01 -0.28
N THR A 400 -2.64 -8.34 0.00
CA THR A 400 -1.90 -7.52 -0.96
C THR A 400 -0.85 -8.34 -1.69
N THR A 401 -0.06 -9.13 -0.96
CA THR A 401 1.08 -9.88 -1.52
C THR A 401 0.66 -11.13 -2.28
N MET A 402 -0.44 -11.78 -1.88
CA MET A 402 -0.84 -13.13 -2.32
C MET A 402 0.24 -14.22 -2.11
N SER A 403 1.19 -14.01 -1.19
CA SER A 403 2.39 -14.85 -1.04
C SER A 403 2.08 -16.35 -1.05
N GLY A 404 1.17 -16.80 -0.20
CA GLY A 404 0.82 -18.22 -0.06
C GLY A 404 0.05 -18.82 -1.24
N VAL A 405 -0.61 -18.00 -2.07
CA VAL A 405 -1.20 -18.48 -3.33
C VAL A 405 -0.09 -18.69 -4.36
N ILE A 406 0.81 -17.71 -4.49
CA ILE A 406 1.92 -17.75 -5.44
C ILE A 406 2.90 -18.89 -5.11
N SER A 407 3.24 -19.08 -3.83
CA SER A 407 4.19 -20.09 -3.40
C SER A 407 3.67 -21.51 -3.67
N VAL A 408 2.40 -21.78 -3.31
CA VAL A 408 1.77 -23.09 -3.54
C VAL A 408 1.55 -23.34 -5.02
N ASP A 409 1.17 -22.33 -5.80
CA ASP A 409 1.00 -22.47 -7.24
C ASP A 409 2.33 -22.82 -7.94
N ARG A 410 3.40 -22.06 -7.68
CA ARG A 410 4.74 -22.37 -8.21
C ARG A 410 5.24 -23.75 -7.78
N PHE A 411 4.94 -24.19 -6.55
CA PHE A 411 5.26 -25.55 -6.09
C PHE A 411 4.48 -26.61 -6.87
N VAL A 412 3.20 -26.36 -7.14
CA VAL A 412 2.34 -27.27 -7.92
C VAL A 412 2.81 -27.40 -9.37
N PHE A 413 3.38 -26.34 -9.96
CA PHE A 413 3.97 -26.31 -11.31
C PHE A 413 5.45 -26.79 -11.38
N ASP A 414 6.02 -27.29 -10.27
CA ASP A 414 7.42 -27.67 -10.13
C ASP A 414 8.43 -26.53 -10.40
N GLU A 415 7.98 -25.27 -10.27
CA GLU A 415 8.84 -24.07 -10.33
C GLU A 415 9.45 -23.72 -8.96
N LEU A 416 8.93 -24.31 -7.89
CA LEU A 416 9.44 -24.20 -6.52
C LEU A 416 9.56 -25.59 -5.88
N LYS A 417 10.57 -25.79 -5.02
CA LYS A 417 10.82 -27.11 -4.38
C LYS A 417 9.93 -27.39 -3.18
N LEU A 418 9.49 -26.35 -2.48
CA LEU A 418 8.67 -26.40 -1.28
C LEU A 418 7.53 -25.38 -1.44
N PRO A 419 6.35 -25.59 -0.83
CA PRO A 419 5.22 -24.67 -0.96
C PRO A 419 5.36 -23.36 -0.15
N GLU A 420 6.43 -23.21 0.62
CA GLU A 420 6.74 -22.02 1.42
C GLU A 420 7.58 -20.98 0.67
N GLY A 421 7.34 -19.72 0.98
CA GLY A 421 8.19 -18.61 0.55
C GLY A 421 7.49 -17.25 0.56
N TYR A 422 8.30 -16.20 0.55
CA TYR A 422 7.84 -14.82 0.46
C TYR A 422 7.81 -14.35 -0.99
N PHE A 423 6.62 -14.03 -1.48
CA PHE A 423 6.38 -13.52 -2.81
C PHE A 423 5.42 -12.34 -2.76
N HIS A 424 5.47 -11.52 -3.81
CA HIS A 424 4.54 -10.42 -4.00
C HIS A 424 3.92 -10.52 -5.40
N ILE A 425 2.62 -10.28 -5.51
CA ILE A 425 1.87 -10.41 -6.76
C ILE A 425 2.40 -9.50 -7.89
N ASN A 426 2.87 -8.30 -7.55
CA ASN A 426 3.51 -7.40 -8.52
C ASN A 426 4.84 -7.94 -9.11
N ASP A 427 5.44 -8.95 -8.50
CA ASP A 427 6.71 -9.54 -8.97
C ASP A 427 6.49 -10.75 -9.90
N LEU A 428 5.22 -11.07 -10.24
CA LEU A 428 4.91 -12.13 -11.19
C LEU A 428 5.52 -11.84 -12.55
N LYS A 429 6.14 -12.86 -13.14
CA LYS A 429 6.72 -12.85 -14.47
C LYS A 429 5.73 -13.48 -15.45
N GLN A 430 6.23 -14.31 -16.36
CA GLN A 430 5.50 -14.95 -17.47
C GLN A 430 5.85 -16.44 -17.53
N THR A 431 6.09 -17.06 -16.37
CA THR A 431 6.25 -18.52 -16.26
C THR A 431 4.89 -19.20 -16.34
N ALA A 432 4.85 -20.54 -16.40
CA ALA A 432 3.59 -21.28 -16.48
C ALA A 432 2.73 -21.01 -15.24
N ALA A 433 3.33 -21.10 -14.05
CA ALA A 433 2.69 -20.79 -12.77
C ALA A 433 2.24 -19.32 -12.69
N ASP A 434 3.13 -18.38 -13.02
CA ASP A 434 2.83 -16.95 -12.92
C ASP A 434 1.66 -16.56 -13.84
N ASN A 435 1.61 -17.12 -15.05
CA ASN A 435 0.49 -16.88 -15.98
C ASN A 435 -0.80 -17.58 -15.54
N HIS A 436 -0.73 -18.76 -14.92
CA HIS A 436 -1.89 -19.39 -14.29
C HIS A 436 -2.50 -18.50 -13.19
N VAL A 437 -1.67 -17.88 -12.35
CA VAL A 437 -2.14 -16.90 -11.34
C VAL A 437 -2.71 -15.64 -12.00
N ARG A 438 -2.06 -15.11 -13.05
CA ARG A 438 -2.54 -13.93 -13.80
C ARG A 438 -3.89 -14.18 -14.49
N ASP A 439 -4.15 -15.39 -14.98
CA ASP A 439 -5.38 -15.72 -15.69
C ASP A 439 -6.56 -15.99 -14.75
N LEU A 440 -6.32 -16.60 -13.58
CA LEU A 440 -7.41 -17.13 -12.75
C LEU A 440 -7.55 -16.46 -11.38
N CYS A 441 -6.47 -15.94 -10.81
CA CYS A 441 -6.38 -15.62 -9.38
C CYS A 441 -6.07 -14.15 -9.06
N ALA A 442 -5.33 -13.45 -9.92
CA ALA A 442 -4.80 -12.12 -9.64
C ALA A 442 -5.87 -11.01 -9.53
N ASN A 443 -7.14 -11.25 -9.86
CA ASN A 443 -8.16 -10.20 -9.67
C ASN A 443 -8.49 -9.94 -8.18
N CYS A 444 -8.25 -10.92 -7.30
CA CYS A 444 -8.72 -10.89 -5.91
C CYS A 444 -7.78 -10.20 -4.91
N HIS A 445 -6.58 -9.76 -5.30
CA HIS A 445 -5.69 -9.07 -4.37
C HIS A 445 -6.16 -7.63 -4.09
N LEU A 446 -5.96 -7.19 -2.86
CA LEU A 446 -6.36 -5.87 -2.37
C LEU A 446 -5.72 -4.73 -3.16
N GLY A 447 -4.50 -4.95 -3.64
CA GLY A 447 -3.73 -3.99 -4.44
C GLY A 447 -4.17 -3.86 -5.90
N ASN A 448 -5.14 -4.66 -6.37
CA ASN A 448 -5.59 -4.56 -7.76
C ASN A 448 -6.21 -3.17 -7.98
N LYS A 449 -5.77 -2.48 -9.03
CA LYS A 449 -6.15 -1.09 -9.25
C LYS A 449 -7.61 -1.01 -9.69
N LYS A 450 -8.42 -0.29 -8.91
CA LYS A 450 -9.78 0.04 -9.33
C LYS A 450 -9.72 1.21 -10.30
N THR A 451 -10.26 1.01 -11.50
CA THR A 451 -10.31 2.01 -12.59
C THR A 451 -11.69 2.63 -12.77
N GLU A 452 -12.72 2.00 -12.22
CA GLU A 452 -14.11 2.42 -12.33
C GLU A 452 -14.68 2.82 -10.97
N LEU A 453 -15.49 3.87 -10.97
CA LEU A 453 -16.23 4.33 -9.79
C LEU A 453 -17.33 3.33 -9.40
N GLY A 454 -17.86 3.46 -8.19
CA GLY A 454 -18.92 2.59 -7.67
C GLY A 454 -18.49 1.67 -6.54
N LYS A 455 -19.48 0.96 -5.99
CA LYS A 455 -19.34 0.03 -4.88
C LYS A 455 -18.41 -1.14 -5.22
N ILE A 456 -17.87 -1.76 -4.18
CA ILE A 456 -17.31 -3.10 -4.30
C ILE A 456 -18.46 -4.09 -4.42
N THR A 457 -18.38 -4.97 -5.42
CA THR A 457 -19.35 -6.02 -5.69
C THR A 457 -18.62 -7.31 -6.06
N GLN A 458 -19.36 -8.36 -6.44
CA GLN A 458 -18.75 -9.64 -6.84
C GLN A 458 -17.94 -9.52 -8.13
N ILE A 459 -18.27 -8.53 -8.97
CA ILE A 459 -17.57 -8.24 -10.23
C ILE A 459 -16.67 -7.00 -10.15
N SER A 460 -16.86 -6.13 -9.16
CA SER A 460 -16.01 -4.95 -8.92
C SER A 460 -15.21 -5.08 -7.63
N ARG A 461 -13.89 -5.25 -7.74
CA ARG A 461 -13.00 -5.55 -6.59
C ARG A 461 -11.68 -4.77 -6.66
N GLY A 462 -10.84 -4.93 -5.64
CA GLY A 462 -9.60 -4.15 -5.49
C GLY A 462 -9.87 -2.74 -4.97
N GLY A 463 -8.96 -1.80 -5.24
CA GLY A 463 -9.10 -0.40 -4.81
C GLY A 463 -8.40 -0.04 -3.51
N GLY A 464 -7.56 -0.93 -2.97
CA GLY A 464 -6.78 -0.66 -1.76
C GLY A 464 -7.64 -0.30 -0.55
N CYS A 465 -7.40 0.87 0.04
CA CYS A 465 -8.16 1.37 1.19
C CYS A 465 -9.67 1.49 0.88
N ASN A 466 -10.02 1.86 -0.36
CA ASN A 466 -11.41 2.03 -0.78
C ASN A 466 -12.18 0.70 -0.84
N ALA A 467 -11.48 -0.43 -0.91
CA ALA A 467 -12.12 -1.74 -0.94
C ALA A 467 -12.98 -2.00 0.30
N CYS A 468 -12.59 -1.44 1.45
CA CYS A 468 -13.25 -1.64 2.73
C CYS A 468 -13.89 -0.35 3.27
N HIS A 469 -13.29 0.81 3.03
CA HIS A 469 -13.69 2.05 3.68
C HIS A 469 -14.67 2.91 2.90
N LEU A 470 -14.88 2.64 1.60
CA LEU A 470 -15.73 3.45 0.74
C LEU A 470 -17.19 2.99 0.79
N ASN A 471 -18.03 3.75 1.49
CA ASN A 471 -19.44 3.46 1.68
C ASN A 471 -20.30 4.38 0.81
N TYR A 472 -21.24 3.78 0.10
CA TYR A 472 -22.21 4.52 -0.71
C TYR A 472 -23.58 4.49 -0.02
N SER A 473 -24.05 5.67 0.38
CA SER A 473 -25.45 5.88 0.77
C SER A 473 -26.38 5.74 -0.44
N GLU A 474 -27.69 5.65 -0.20
CA GLU A 474 -28.68 5.69 -1.29
C GLU A 474 -28.53 6.95 -2.15
N GLN A 475 -28.35 8.11 -1.51
CA GLN A 475 -28.12 9.39 -2.22
C GLN A 475 -26.83 9.37 -3.05
N GLY A 476 -25.74 8.81 -2.52
CA GLY A 476 -24.48 8.69 -3.24
C GLY A 476 -24.56 7.74 -4.43
N LEU A 477 -25.36 6.68 -4.32
CA LEU A 477 -25.66 5.80 -5.47
C LEU A 477 -26.51 6.51 -6.51
N ASP A 478 -27.59 7.16 -6.11
CA ASP A 478 -28.47 7.89 -7.02
C ASP A 478 -27.69 8.96 -7.79
N GLU A 479 -26.76 9.66 -7.11
CA GLU A 479 -25.88 10.65 -7.72
C GLU A 479 -24.91 10.01 -8.72
N LEU A 480 -24.31 8.86 -8.37
CA LEU A 480 -23.44 8.12 -9.27
C LEU A 480 -24.20 7.65 -10.52
N ASP A 481 -25.35 7.01 -10.35
CA ASP A 481 -26.13 6.41 -11.43
C ASP A 481 -26.66 7.46 -12.42
N LYS A 482 -27.03 8.66 -11.93
CA LYS A 482 -27.46 9.78 -12.79
C LYS A 482 -26.32 10.33 -13.65
N ASN A 483 -25.10 10.29 -13.13
CA ASN A 483 -23.97 11.04 -13.65
C ASN A 483 -22.92 10.16 -14.35
N TYR A 484 -23.01 8.83 -14.23
CA TYR A 484 -22.04 7.90 -14.79
C TYR A 484 -22.34 7.55 -16.27
N PRO A 485 -21.33 7.51 -17.16
CA PRO A 485 -19.93 7.88 -16.93
C PRO A 485 -19.78 9.41 -16.77
N LEU A 486 -18.94 9.82 -15.82
CA LEU A 486 -18.73 11.24 -15.52
C LEU A 486 -18.24 11.99 -16.77
N LYS A 487 -18.96 13.05 -17.14
CA LYS A 487 -18.54 14.02 -18.17
C LYS A 487 -17.88 15.23 -17.52
N SER A 488 -17.07 15.97 -18.27
CA SER A 488 -16.30 17.12 -17.76
C SER A 488 -17.14 18.22 -17.10
N ASP A 489 -18.41 18.37 -17.46
CA ASP A 489 -19.33 19.40 -16.95
C ASP A 489 -20.40 18.85 -16.02
N THR A 490 -20.19 17.66 -15.49
CA THR A 490 -21.13 17.03 -14.55
C THR A 490 -20.97 17.66 -13.18
N GLU A 491 -22.01 18.33 -12.69
CA GLU A 491 -22.07 18.79 -11.30
C GLU A 491 -22.42 17.58 -10.41
N ILE A 492 -21.54 17.28 -9.46
CA ILE A 492 -21.73 16.24 -8.46
C ILE A 492 -21.79 16.94 -7.12
N ASN A 493 -22.88 16.72 -6.38
CA ASN A 493 -23.07 17.36 -5.08
C ASN A 493 -23.02 16.39 -3.91
N PHE A 494 -22.90 15.09 -4.18
CA PHE A 494 -22.85 14.05 -3.15
C PHE A 494 -21.66 13.11 -3.35
N HIS A 495 -20.87 12.93 -2.30
CA HIS A 495 -19.69 12.08 -2.25
C HIS A 495 -19.99 10.81 -1.42
N PRO A 496 -19.49 9.62 -1.79
CA PRO A 496 -19.53 8.43 -0.93
C PRO A 496 -18.72 8.63 0.36
N SER A 497 -19.17 8.13 1.51
CA SER A 497 -18.43 8.33 2.76
C SER A 497 -17.19 7.42 2.83
N LEU A 498 -16.09 7.95 3.37
CA LEU A 498 -14.92 7.16 3.78
C LEU A 498 -14.95 7.02 5.30
N ASP A 499 -15.20 5.81 5.81
CA ASP A 499 -15.32 5.58 7.25
C ASP A 499 -15.08 4.12 7.66
N ILE A 500 -15.32 3.81 8.93
CA ILE A 500 -15.07 2.50 9.55
C ILE A 500 -16.34 1.63 9.65
N GLN A 501 -17.42 1.98 8.95
CA GLN A 501 -18.66 1.20 8.86
C GLN A 501 -18.55 0.13 7.77
N ILE A 502 -17.71 -0.87 8.01
CA ILE A 502 -17.47 -1.94 7.05
C ILE A 502 -18.54 -3.03 7.20
N THR A 503 -19.19 -3.40 6.09
CA THR A 503 -20.19 -4.49 6.01
C THR A 503 -19.62 -5.74 5.34
N ASN A 504 -20.33 -6.87 5.44
CA ASN A 504 -19.94 -8.12 4.78
C ASN A 504 -19.89 -8.04 3.25
N GLU A 505 -20.56 -7.08 2.62
CA GLU A 505 -20.54 -6.92 1.15
C GLU A 505 -19.15 -6.52 0.65
N HIS A 506 -18.41 -5.69 1.42
CA HIS A 506 -17.02 -5.37 1.12
C HIS A 506 -16.14 -6.62 1.06
N CYS A 507 -16.33 -7.54 2.02
CA CYS A 507 -15.61 -8.81 2.04
C CYS A 507 -16.09 -9.74 0.90
N PHE A 508 -17.40 -9.76 0.64
CA PHE A 508 -18.02 -10.65 -0.35
C PHE A 508 -17.48 -10.41 -1.77
N GLY A 509 -17.17 -9.17 -2.13
CA GLY A 509 -16.61 -8.84 -3.45
C GLY A 509 -15.32 -9.59 -3.80
N CYS A 510 -14.46 -9.85 -2.79
CA CYS A 510 -13.20 -10.58 -2.97
C CYS A 510 -13.27 -12.04 -2.50
N HIS A 511 -14.04 -12.32 -1.44
CA HIS A 511 -14.07 -13.62 -0.75
C HIS A 511 -15.25 -14.53 -1.16
N SER A 512 -15.97 -14.19 -2.23
CA SER A 512 -17.00 -15.05 -2.85
C SER A 512 -16.44 -16.12 -3.81
N ARG A 513 -15.14 -16.09 -4.11
CA ARG A 513 -14.47 -17.06 -5.01
C ARG A 513 -13.34 -17.79 -4.31
N SER A 514 -12.24 -17.10 -4.00
CA SER A 514 -11.08 -17.72 -3.35
C SER A 514 -11.41 -18.20 -1.94
N GLY A 515 -11.33 -19.51 -1.72
CA GLY A 515 -11.71 -20.18 -0.47
C GLY A 515 -13.21 -20.17 -0.14
N ARG A 516 -14.05 -19.54 -0.98
CA ARG A 516 -15.51 -19.41 -0.77
C ARG A 516 -15.89 -18.90 0.64
N ILE A 517 -15.04 -18.06 1.25
CA ILE A 517 -15.18 -17.69 2.67
C ILE A 517 -16.52 -16.99 2.94
N SER A 518 -16.86 -15.98 2.13
CA SER A 518 -18.09 -15.22 2.35
C SER A 518 -19.36 -15.99 1.98
N THR A 519 -19.29 -16.89 1.00
CA THR A 519 -20.42 -17.76 0.64
C THR A 519 -20.63 -18.80 1.74
N ASN A 520 -19.57 -19.44 2.24
CA ASN A 520 -19.65 -20.41 3.33
C ASN A 520 -20.21 -19.77 4.61
N TYR A 521 -19.70 -18.59 4.99
CA TYR A 521 -20.18 -17.86 6.17
C TYR A 521 -21.68 -17.59 6.11
N LYS A 522 -22.18 -17.20 4.93
CA LYS A 522 -23.61 -17.00 4.64
C LYS A 522 -24.42 -18.29 4.45
N GLY A 523 -23.78 -19.46 4.38
CA GLY A 523 -24.46 -20.75 4.16
C GLY A 523 -24.78 -21.04 2.69
N TRP A 524 -23.89 -20.69 1.76
CA TRP A 524 -24.04 -20.93 0.32
C TRP A 524 -22.87 -21.73 -0.21
N HIS A 525 -23.16 -22.81 -0.93
CA HIS A 525 -22.16 -23.66 -1.58
C HIS A 525 -22.33 -23.62 -3.10
N GLU A 526 -21.25 -23.31 -3.80
CA GLU A 526 -21.18 -23.24 -5.26
C GLU A 526 -21.52 -24.60 -5.91
N THR A 527 -22.24 -24.57 -7.03
CA THR A 527 -22.67 -25.76 -7.79
C THR A 527 -22.18 -25.68 -9.23
N GLN A 528 -22.29 -26.80 -9.95
CA GLN A 528 -22.01 -26.87 -11.40
C GLN A 528 -23.27 -26.63 -12.25
N LEU A 529 -24.36 -26.17 -11.64
CA LEU A 529 -25.62 -25.90 -12.34
C LEU A 529 -25.59 -24.55 -13.04
N ASP A 530 -26.32 -24.46 -14.14
CA ASP A 530 -26.56 -23.21 -14.85
C ASP A 530 -27.77 -22.46 -14.28
N MET A 531 -27.79 -21.14 -14.46
CA MET A 531 -28.91 -20.29 -14.02
C MET A 531 -30.28 -20.74 -14.57
N SER A 532 -30.30 -21.35 -15.77
CA SER A 532 -31.52 -21.87 -16.38
C SER A 532 -32.11 -23.07 -15.64
N GLU A 533 -31.30 -23.82 -14.90
CA GLU A 533 -31.71 -25.06 -14.21
C GLU A 533 -32.36 -24.81 -12.85
N VAL A 534 -32.14 -23.63 -12.25
CA VAL A 534 -32.57 -23.31 -10.87
C VAL A 534 -33.62 -22.21 -10.77
N LYS A 535 -34.26 -21.88 -11.90
CA LYS A 535 -35.25 -20.80 -11.96
C LYS A 535 -36.44 -21.09 -11.04
N ASN A 536 -36.70 -20.19 -10.09
CA ASN A 536 -37.76 -20.27 -9.07
C ASN A 536 -37.56 -21.32 -7.96
N ASP A 537 -36.33 -21.75 -7.66
CA ASP A 537 -36.05 -22.59 -6.49
C ASP A 537 -35.35 -21.78 -5.38
N ASP A 538 -36.06 -21.59 -4.26
CA ASP A 538 -35.57 -20.85 -3.08
C ASP A 538 -34.36 -21.52 -2.37
N ASN A 539 -34.01 -22.76 -2.75
CA ASN A 539 -32.80 -23.42 -2.29
C ASN A 539 -31.53 -22.94 -3.01
N TYR A 540 -31.65 -22.11 -4.04
CA TYR A 540 -30.53 -21.62 -4.82
C TYR A 540 -30.47 -20.09 -4.85
N VAL A 541 -29.25 -19.57 -4.99
CA VAL A 541 -28.98 -18.16 -5.24
C VAL A 541 -28.08 -18.03 -6.46
N ILE A 542 -28.41 -17.05 -7.30
CA ILE A 542 -27.59 -16.68 -8.47
C ILE A 542 -26.73 -15.48 -8.06
N LEU A 543 -25.42 -15.63 -8.19
CA LEU A 543 -24.42 -14.59 -7.94
C LEU A 543 -24.36 -13.60 -9.12
N GLU A 544 -23.78 -12.42 -8.93
CA GLU A 544 -23.71 -11.39 -10.00
C GLU A 544 -22.87 -11.86 -11.19
N ASP A 545 -21.89 -12.74 -10.94
CA ASP A 545 -21.08 -13.41 -11.95
C ASP A 545 -21.74 -14.68 -12.51
N GLN A 546 -23.05 -14.83 -12.32
CA GLN A 546 -23.92 -15.89 -12.86
C GLN A 546 -23.72 -17.27 -12.24
N ARG A 547 -22.79 -17.43 -11.29
CA ARG A 547 -22.61 -18.71 -10.60
C ARG A 547 -23.83 -19.06 -9.75
N VAL A 548 -24.21 -20.33 -9.76
CA VAL A 548 -25.32 -20.86 -8.97
C VAL A 548 -24.79 -21.48 -7.68
N SER A 549 -25.29 -21.00 -6.54
CA SER A 549 -24.98 -21.56 -5.22
C SER A 549 -26.22 -22.14 -4.54
N LYS A 550 -26.07 -23.29 -3.90
CA LYS A 550 -27.11 -23.97 -3.13
C LYS A 550 -27.04 -23.59 -1.64
N LYS A 551 -28.19 -23.50 -1.00
CA LYS A 551 -28.34 -23.26 0.43
C LYS A 551 -27.78 -24.42 1.26
N MET A 552 -26.97 -24.06 2.25
CA MET A 552 -26.36 -24.93 3.25
C MET A 552 -26.55 -24.33 4.65
N GLN A 553 -26.03 -24.99 5.68
CA GLN A 553 -26.01 -24.44 7.04
C GLN A 553 -25.04 -23.26 7.11
N ALA A 554 -25.51 -22.09 7.55
CA ALA A 554 -24.68 -20.91 7.75
C ALA A 554 -23.87 -21.02 9.05
N ASP A 555 -22.86 -20.15 9.17
CA ASP A 555 -22.09 -20.03 10.41
C ASP A 555 -22.96 -19.51 11.56
N VAL A 556 -22.79 -20.04 12.77
CA VAL A 556 -23.54 -19.63 13.96
C VAL A 556 -23.35 -18.14 14.29
N HIS A 557 -22.20 -17.56 13.98
CA HIS A 557 -21.93 -16.14 14.20
C HIS A 557 -22.67 -15.29 13.17
N GLN A 558 -22.75 -15.73 11.91
CA GLN A 558 -23.58 -15.10 10.88
C GLN A 558 -25.06 -15.16 11.27
N GLU A 559 -25.54 -16.32 11.74
CA GLU A 559 -26.92 -16.47 12.24
C GLU A 559 -27.20 -15.56 13.46
N ALA A 560 -26.18 -15.32 14.29
CA ALA A 560 -26.26 -14.37 15.39
C ALA A 560 -26.26 -12.90 14.92
N GLY A 561 -25.94 -12.62 13.64
CA GLY A 561 -25.88 -11.30 13.04
C GLY A 561 -24.54 -10.59 13.17
N MET A 562 -23.44 -11.35 13.37
CA MET A 562 -22.09 -10.82 13.35
C MET A 562 -21.59 -10.63 11.91
N LEU A 563 -20.73 -9.64 11.73
CA LEU A 563 -20.02 -9.36 10.48
C LEU A 563 -18.61 -9.95 10.51
N CYS A 564 -17.98 -10.12 9.35
CA CYS A 564 -16.60 -10.59 9.23
C CYS A 564 -15.64 -9.75 10.09
N ILE A 565 -15.82 -8.41 10.06
CA ILE A 565 -14.99 -7.49 10.84
C ILE A 565 -15.20 -7.62 12.35
N ASP A 566 -16.27 -8.25 12.85
CA ASP A 566 -16.48 -8.41 14.29
C ASP A 566 -15.49 -9.39 14.90
N CYS A 567 -15.02 -10.35 14.11
CA CYS A 567 -13.98 -11.31 14.48
C CYS A 567 -12.56 -10.86 14.08
N HIS A 568 -12.42 -9.96 13.11
CA HIS A 568 -11.13 -9.54 12.58
C HIS A 568 -10.64 -8.19 13.11
N THR A 569 -9.33 -8.06 13.33
CA THR A 569 -8.71 -6.78 13.78
C THR A 569 -8.06 -6.01 12.64
N SER A 570 -7.75 -4.74 12.86
CA SER A 570 -7.04 -3.92 11.88
C SER A 570 -5.63 -4.46 11.60
N TYR A 571 -4.95 -5.04 12.59
CA TYR A 571 -3.63 -5.67 12.40
C TYR A 571 -3.69 -6.98 11.58
N GLU A 572 -4.84 -7.65 11.52
CA GLU A 572 -5.05 -8.75 10.60
C GLU A 572 -5.38 -8.23 9.19
N THR A 573 -6.35 -7.32 9.07
CA THR A 573 -6.86 -6.91 7.74
C THR A 573 -5.99 -5.89 7.04
N MET A 574 -5.30 -5.02 7.78
CA MET A 574 -4.39 -3.99 7.25
C MET A 574 -2.92 -4.37 7.39
N GLY A 575 -2.62 -5.48 8.08
CA GLY A 575 -1.26 -6.00 8.28
C GLY A 575 -0.65 -5.55 9.61
N ASP A 576 0.32 -6.32 10.09
CA ASP A 576 1.07 -6.07 11.33
C ASP A 576 2.51 -5.59 11.06
N GLY A 577 2.81 -5.25 9.80
CA GLY A 577 4.13 -4.78 9.36
C GLY A 577 5.12 -5.92 9.08
N GLN A 578 4.72 -7.17 9.25
CA GLN A 578 5.52 -8.36 8.92
C GLN A 578 5.00 -9.01 7.64
N LEU A 579 5.91 -9.64 6.91
CA LEU A 579 5.54 -10.52 5.80
C LEU A 579 5.16 -11.89 6.38
N HIS A 580 4.14 -12.50 5.82
CA HIS A 580 3.66 -13.84 6.17
C HIS A 580 3.66 -14.70 4.91
N GLU A 581 4.07 -15.96 5.03
CA GLU A 581 4.08 -16.89 3.89
C GLU A 581 2.64 -17.36 3.62
N HIS A 582 1.91 -17.68 4.67
CA HIS A 582 0.52 -18.14 4.60
C HIS A 582 -0.42 -17.37 5.54
N LYS A 583 -1.71 -17.36 5.19
CA LYS A 583 -2.73 -16.53 5.88
C LYS A 583 -2.86 -16.83 7.38
N GLU A 584 -2.71 -18.08 7.78
CA GLU A 584 -2.83 -18.55 9.17
C GLU A 584 -1.78 -17.95 10.11
N GLU A 585 -0.62 -17.54 9.58
CA GLU A 585 0.45 -16.89 10.35
C GLU A 585 0.04 -15.48 10.78
N GLN A 586 -0.66 -14.78 9.88
CA GLN A 586 -1.13 -13.41 10.06
C GLN A 586 -2.32 -13.32 11.02
N LEU A 587 -3.13 -14.38 11.15
CA LEU A 587 -4.27 -14.42 12.07
C LEU A 587 -3.81 -14.31 13.54
N LYS A 588 -4.50 -13.46 14.29
CA LYS A 588 -4.26 -13.11 15.70
C LYS A 588 -5.41 -13.58 16.59
N VAL A 589 -6.64 -13.54 16.08
CA VAL A 589 -7.84 -13.91 16.84
C VAL A 589 -8.08 -15.42 16.77
N SER A 590 -8.37 -16.03 17.91
CA SER A 590 -8.69 -17.44 18.05
C SER A 590 -10.03 -17.64 18.74
N CYS A 591 -10.62 -18.84 18.59
CA CYS A 591 -11.86 -19.20 19.27
C CYS A 591 -11.75 -19.03 20.80
N LYS A 592 -10.59 -19.36 21.38
CA LYS A 592 -10.36 -19.36 22.84
C LYS A 592 -10.26 -17.95 23.44
N ASP A 593 -9.99 -16.93 22.63
CA ASP A 593 -9.94 -15.54 23.08
C ASP A 593 -11.32 -15.05 23.51
N CYS A 594 -12.38 -15.51 22.82
CA CYS A 594 -13.77 -15.21 23.16
C CYS A 594 -14.43 -16.35 23.94
N HIS A 595 -14.23 -17.60 23.51
CA HIS A 595 -14.78 -18.80 24.15
C HIS A 595 -13.77 -19.40 25.13
N TYR A 596 -13.49 -18.66 26.20
CA TYR A 596 -12.56 -19.04 27.26
C TYR A 596 -13.12 -20.11 28.20
N SER A 597 -12.22 -20.89 28.83
CA SER A 597 -12.59 -21.94 29.78
C SER A 597 -12.77 -21.43 31.20
N ASP A 598 -11.81 -20.63 31.69
CA ASP A 598 -11.82 -20.08 33.05
C ASP A 598 -12.15 -18.59 33.04
N LYS A 599 -11.13 -17.76 32.78
CA LYS A 599 -11.24 -16.31 32.68
C LYS A 599 -10.61 -15.83 31.37
N PRO A 600 -11.22 -14.84 30.69
CA PRO A 600 -10.59 -14.25 29.53
C PRO A 600 -9.39 -13.41 29.95
N PHE A 601 -8.42 -13.28 29.05
CA PHE A 601 -7.41 -12.24 29.17
C PHE A 601 -8.04 -10.88 28.88
N THR A 602 -7.76 -9.89 29.73
CA THR A 602 -8.27 -8.53 29.56
C THR A 602 -7.15 -7.50 29.45
N ILE A 603 -7.50 -6.34 28.90
CA ILE A 603 -6.64 -5.15 28.81
C ILE A 603 -7.47 -3.89 29.09
N SER A 604 -6.91 -2.96 29.86
CA SER A 604 -7.58 -1.70 30.18
C SER A 604 -7.47 -0.70 29.03
N ARG A 605 -8.44 0.21 28.90
CA ARG A 605 -8.44 1.29 27.91
C ARG A 605 -7.18 2.15 27.96
N THR A 606 -6.61 2.33 29.16
CA THR A 606 -5.37 3.11 29.38
C THR A 606 -4.11 2.44 28.85
N GLN A 607 -4.18 1.12 28.59
CA GLN A 607 -3.07 0.32 28.07
C GLN A 607 -3.22 0.00 26.57
N LEU A 608 -4.29 0.49 25.93
CA LEU A 608 -4.45 0.31 24.48
C LEU A 608 -3.35 1.03 23.73
N ASP A 609 -2.91 0.43 22.63
CA ASP A 609 -2.10 1.11 21.64
C ASP A 609 -2.88 2.28 21.00
N LEU A 610 -2.16 3.17 20.33
CA LEU A 610 -2.71 4.41 19.78
C LEU A 610 -3.80 4.15 18.73
N GLU A 611 -3.65 3.11 17.90
CA GLU A 611 -4.61 2.77 16.85
C GLU A 611 -5.89 2.19 17.45
N SER A 612 -5.78 1.20 18.33
CA SER A 612 -6.91 0.61 19.03
C SER A 612 -7.69 1.67 19.81
N LYS A 613 -6.98 2.57 20.50
CA LYS A 613 -7.61 3.70 21.21
C LYS A 613 -8.36 4.62 20.24
N LYS A 614 -7.75 5.00 19.12
CA LYS A 614 -8.39 5.84 18.09
C LYS A 614 -9.65 5.18 17.54
N ILE A 615 -9.65 3.86 17.29
CA ILE A 615 -10.83 3.16 16.80
C ILE A 615 -11.93 3.11 17.88
N VAL A 616 -11.59 2.85 19.13
CA VAL A 616 -12.54 2.89 20.27
C VAL A 616 -13.19 4.28 20.40
N ASP A 617 -12.38 5.34 20.27
CA ASP A 617 -12.84 6.74 20.32
C ASP A 617 -13.76 7.06 19.12
N LEU A 618 -13.37 6.69 17.90
CA LEU A 618 -14.17 6.89 16.68
C LEU A 618 -15.52 6.15 16.73
N ARG A 619 -15.57 4.99 17.40
CA ARG A 619 -16.81 4.23 17.60
C ARG A 619 -17.63 4.69 18.81
N ASN A 620 -17.16 5.70 19.56
CA ASN A 620 -17.80 6.22 20.76
C ASN A 620 -18.04 5.15 21.85
N TYR A 621 -17.19 4.13 21.91
CA TYR A 621 -17.31 3.08 22.92
C TYR A 621 -16.96 3.64 24.30
N GLN A 622 -17.78 3.32 25.31
CA GLN A 622 -17.64 3.81 26.69
C GLN A 622 -16.93 2.81 27.61
N GLN A 623 -16.68 1.60 27.10
CA GLN A 623 -16.07 0.49 27.82
C GLN A 623 -14.62 0.82 28.20
N THR A 624 -14.21 0.32 29.36
CA THR A 624 -12.89 0.57 29.94
C THR A 624 -12.00 -0.67 30.03
N GLU A 625 -12.58 -1.86 29.89
CA GLU A 625 -11.88 -3.14 29.93
C GLU A 625 -12.34 -4.00 28.75
N PHE A 626 -11.38 -4.44 27.95
CA PHE A 626 -11.60 -5.21 26.72
C PHE A 626 -10.94 -6.57 26.84
N LEU A 627 -11.45 -7.59 26.12
CA LEU A 627 -10.71 -8.85 26.02
C LEU A 627 -9.46 -8.62 25.15
N LYS A 628 -8.43 -9.45 25.32
CA LYS A 628 -7.23 -9.43 24.48
C LYS A 628 -6.91 -10.81 23.92
N THR A 629 -6.31 -10.84 22.74
CA THR A 629 -5.84 -12.08 22.09
C THR A 629 -4.72 -12.72 22.89
N SER A 630 -4.70 -14.05 23.00
CA SER A 630 -3.63 -14.77 23.69
C SER A 630 -2.33 -14.80 22.88
N LYS A 631 -2.41 -14.80 21.54
CA LYS A 631 -1.24 -14.91 20.64
C LYS A 631 -0.42 -13.63 20.56
N SER A 632 -1.08 -12.48 20.47
CA SER A 632 -0.43 -11.17 20.25
C SER A 632 -0.67 -10.14 21.35
N GLU A 633 -1.42 -10.49 22.39
CA GLU A 633 -1.81 -9.59 23.49
C GLU A 633 -2.55 -8.31 23.05
N GLN A 634 -3.05 -8.28 21.81
CA GLN A 634 -3.78 -7.15 21.25
C GLN A 634 -5.23 -7.12 21.72
N ALA A 635 -5.80 -5.92 21.85
CA ALA A 635 -7.17 -5.73 22.29
C ALA A 635 -8.19 -6.16 21.21
N LEU A 636 -9.19 -6.92 21.64
CA LEU A 636 -10.43 -7.13 20.90
C LEU A 636 -11.38 -5.97 21.22
N ILE A 637 -11.15 -4.83 20.57
CA ILE A 637 -11.77 -3.52 20.88
C ILE A 637 -13.30 -3.48 20.91
N ASN A 638 -13.97 -4.50 20.38
CA ASN A 638 -15.43 -4.61 20.35
C ASN A 638 -15.95 -5.63 21.36
N THR A 639 -15.12 -6.07 22.32
CA THR A 639 -15.47 -6.99 23.40
C THR A 639 -15.21 -6.33 24.75
N PHE A 640 -15.95 -6.68 25.79
CA PHE A 640 -15.78 -6.09 27.11
C PHE A 640 -16.34 -6.98 28.21
N ILE A 641 -15.92 -6.72 29.44
CA ILE A 641 -16.52 -7.28 30.65
C ILE A 641 -17.57 -6.30 31.18
N ASP A 642 -18.80 -6.76 31.37
CA ASP A 642 -19.85 -5.94 31.94
C ASP A 642 -19.78 -5.85 33.47
N VAL A 643 -20.65 -5.02 34.07
CA VAL A 643 -20.69 -4.82 35.53
C VAL A 643 -21.02 -6.08 36.34
N GLN A 644 -21.54 -7.13 35.68
CA GLN A 644 -21.84 -8.43 36.28
C GLN A 644 -20.68 -9.42 36.11
N GLY A 645 -19.58 -9.02 35.47
CA GLY A 645 -18.43 -9.88 35.19
C GLY A 645 -18.62 -10.75 33.94
N ASN A 646 -19.64 -10.50 33.12
CA ASN A 646 -19.89 -11.30 31.91
C ASN A 646 -19.21 -10.68 30.68
N ALA A 647 -18.59 -11.52 29.86
CA ALA A 647 -18.04 -11.09 28.58
C ALA A 647 -19.16 -10.83 27.56
N LYS A 648 -19.07 -9.68 26.89
CA LYS A 648 -19.99 -9.24 25.83
C LYS A 648 -19.21 -8.70 24.64
N MET A 649 -19.87 -8.69 23.49
CA MET A 649 -19.37 -8.09 22.26
C MET A 649 -20.38 -7.07 21.73
N ILE A 650 -19.90 -5.98 21.15
CA ILE A 650 -20.67 -5.02 20.36
C ILE A 650 -20.32 -5.24 18.88
N GLY A 651 -21.30 -5.46 18.01
CA GLY A 651 -21.07 -5.49 16.57
C GLY A 651 -20.52 -4.14 16.10
N LYS A 652 -19.39 -4.14 15.38
CA LYS A 652 -18.62 -2.94 15.04
C LYS A 652 -19.41 -1.97 14.17
N SER A 653 -20.15 -2.46 13.18
CA SER A 653 -20.96 -1.61 12.29
C SER A 653 -22.41 -1.45 12.79
N LEU A 654 -23.04 -2.54 13.24
CA LEU A 654 -24.47 -2.54 13.59
C LEU A 654 -24.77 -2.18 15.05
N GLY A 655 -23.76 -2.08 15.91
CA GLY A 655 -23.93 -1.77 17.34
C GLY A 655 -24.66 -2.86 18.15
N LYS A 656 -24.99 -4.00 17.53
CA LYS A 656 -25.75 -5.09 18.17
C LYS A 656 -24.95 -5.69 19.31
N LEU A 657 -25.58 -5.85 20.47
CA LEU A 657 -24.95 -6.52 21.62
C LEU A 657 -25.09 -8.04 21.49
N HIS A 658 -23.97 -8.73 21.68
CA HIS A 658 -23.87 -10.18 21.69
C HIS A 658 -23.32 -10.66 23.04
N GLN A 659 -23.90 -11.72 23.56
CA GLN A 659 -23.37 -12.41 24.74
C GLN A 659 -22.24 -13.35 24.31
N ILE A 660 -21.06 -13.18 24.89
CA ILE A 660 -19.97 -14.14 24.71
C ILE A 660 -20.18 -15.25 25.73
N LYS A 661 -20.18 -16.51 25.27
CA LYS A 661 -20.35 -17.68 26.13
C LYS A 661 -19.00 -18.36 26.34
N PRO A 662 -18.60 -18.65 27.59
CA PRO A 662 -17.41 -19.46 27.84
C PRO A 662 -17.58 -20.86 27.25
N SER A 663 -16.46 -21.56 27.04
CA SER A 663 -16.49 -22.96 26.62
C SER A 663 -17.14 -23.82 27.70
N ILE A 664 -17.96 -24.78 27.29
CA ILE A 664 -18.57 -25.75 28.22
C ILE A 664 -17.56 -26.83 28.61
N ALA A 665 -17.78 -27.51 29.74
CA ALA A 665 -16.85 -28.50 30.29
C ALA A 665 -16.41 -29.57 29.27
N VAL A 666 -17.33 -30.08 28.44
CA VAL A 666 -17.02 -31.09 27.41
C VAL A 666 -15.98 -30.64 26.37
N CYS A 667 -15.76 -29.32 26.21
CA CYS A 667 -14.73 -28.80 25.32
C CYS A 667 -13.32 -28.90 25.91
N THR A 668 -13.20 -29.06 27.23
CA THR A 668 -11.94 -28.95 27.97
C THR A 668 -11.73 -30.04 29.02
N GLU A 669 -12.67 -30.97 29.14
CA GLU A 669 -12.59 -32.08 30.10
C GLU A 669 -11.81 -33.27 29.54
N GLY A 670 -10.98 -33.86 30.41
CA GLY A 670 -10.12 -34.98 30.06
C GLY A 670 -8.94 -34.58 29.17
N ASP A 671 -8.03 -35.53 28.95
CA ASP A 671 -6.79 -35.30 28.20
C ASP A 671 -6.84 -35.89 26.78
N SER A 672 -7.83 -36.74 26.49
CA SER A 672 -7.87 -37.56 25.25
C SER A 672 -8.05 -36.75 23.96
N HIS A 673 -8.58 -35.53 24.05
CA HIS A 673 -8.78 -34.62 22.92
C HIS A 673 -7.97 -33.32 23.03
N SER A 674 -6.94 -33.30 23.88
CA SER A 674 -6.09 -32.12 24.10
C SER A 674 -5.42 -31.56 22.84
N SER A 675 -5.20 -32.41 21.82
CA SER A 675 -4.65 -32.00 20.52
C SER A 675 -5.69 -31.48 19.52
N LEU A 676 -7.00 -31.56 19.80
CA LEU A 676 -8.01 -31.08 18.86
C LEU A 676 -8.08 -29.55 18.82
N ASP A 677 -8.09 -28.99 17.61
CA ASP A 677 -8.49 -27.61 17.37
C ASP A 677 -10.02 -27.46 17.37
N CYS A 678 -10.53 -26.27 17.74
CA CYS A 678 -11.96 -26.01 17.77
C CYS A 678 -12.65 -26.28 16.42
N ASN A 679 -11.96 -26.01 15.29
CA ASN A 679 -12.51 -26.26 13.96
C ASN A 679 -12.74 -27.75 13.69
N SER A 680 -11.93 -28.65 14.27
CA SER A 680 -12.12 -30.10 14.13
C SER A 680 -13.48 -30.57 14.64
N CYS A 681 -13.95 -29.94 15.72
CA CYS A 681 -15.21 -30.26 16.35
C CYS A 681 -16.38 -29.47 15.73
N HIS A 682 -16.19 -28.18 15.46
CA HIS A 682 -17.30 -27.26 15.20
C HIS A 682 -17.52 -26.91 13.72
N THR A 683 -16.67 -27.37 12.79
CA THR A 683 -16.91 -27.18 11.35
C THR A 683 -18.01 -28.13 10.88
N SER A 684 -19.10 -27.58 10.34
CA SER A 684 -20.24 -28.39 9.86
C SER A 684 -20.05 -28.93 8.43
N TRP A 685 -19.36 -28.18 7.58
CA TRP A 685 -19.01 -28.60 6.22
C TRP A 685 -17.86 -27.76 5.64
N THR A 686 -17.12 -28.31 4.68
CA THR A 686 -16.17 -27.58 3.83
C THR A 686 -16.56 -27.71 2.36
N PRO A 687 -16.32 -26.68 1.52
CA PRO A 687 -16.37 -26.85 0.08
C PRO A 687 -15.19 -27.74 -0.36
N GLN A 688 -15.48 -28.76 -1.14
CA GLN A 688 -14.51 -29.74 -1.63
C GLN A 688 -14.66 -29.89 -3.14
N CYS A 689 -13.54 -29.98 -3.84
CA CYS A 689 -13.49 -30.27 -5.27
C CYS A 689 -12.54 -31.44 -5.51
N ILE A 690 -12.99 -32.44 -6.26
CA ILE A 690 -12.18 -33.62 -6.57
C ILE A 690 -12.00 -33.74 -8.08
N GLY A 691 -10.77 -34.01 -8.50
CA GLY A 691 -10.37 -34.07 -9.90
C GLY A 691 -10.39 -32.70 -10.55
N CYS A 692 -9.22 -32.07 -10.71
CA CYS A 692 -9.08 -30.85 -11.50
C CYS A 692 -8.06 -31.06 -12.62
N HIS A 693 -8.33 -30.52 -13.80
CA HIS A 693 -7.39 -30.55 -14.90
C HIS A 693 -7.15 -29.13 -15.41
N ASN A 694 -5.87 -28.76 -15.57
CA ASN A 694 -5.48 -27.46 -16.11
C ASN A 694 -4.72 -27.65 -17.41
N SER A 695 -5.09 -26.89 -18.43
CA SER A 695 -4.38 -26.82 -19.71
C SER A 695 -4.33 -25.39 -20.20
N PHE A 696 -3.27 -25.06 -20.93
CA PHE A 696 -3.15 -23.80 -21.62
C PHE A 696 -3.70 -23.91 -23.04
N GLU A 697 -4.53 -22.95 -23.43
CA GLU A 697 -5.13 -22.89 -24.76
C GLU A 697 -4.58 -21.68 -25.52
N GLU A 698 -3.71 -21.93 -26.49
CA GLU A 698 -3.27 -20.90 -27.45
C GLU A 698 -4.46 -20.41 -28.28
N GLY A 699 -4.58 -19.09 -28.49
CA GLY A 699 -5.66 -18.52 -29.30
C GLY A 699 -6.90 -18.11 -28.49
N THR A 700 -7.02 -18.51 -27.23
CA THR A 700 -8.11 -18.11 -26.34
C THR A 700 -7.85 -16.70 -25.81
N GLU A 701 -8.72 -15.75 -26.15
CA GLU A 701 -8.64 -14.39 -25.59
C GLU A 701 -9.06 -14.40 -24.12
N THR A 702 -8.17 -13.91 -23.25
CA THR A 702 -8.43 -13.72 -21.83
C THR A 702 -7.93 -12.36 -21.38
N LYS A 703 -8.28 -11.97 -20.15
CA LYS A 703 -7.78 -10.75 -19.52
C LYS A 703 -6.74 -11.14 -18.48
N ASP A 704 -5.49 -10.67 -18.66
CA ASP A 704 -4.50 -10.70 -17.58
C ASP A 704 -5.07 -9.91 -16.40
N LEU A 705 -5.36 -10.59 -15.30
CA LEU A 705 -6.07 -10.02 -14.16
C LEU A 705 -5.18 -9.14 -13.28
N LEU A 706 -3.86 -9.20 -13.43
CA LEU A 706 -2.92 -8.32 -12.74
C LEU A 706 -2.77 -7.00 -13.50
N ASP A 707 -2.47 -7.08 -14.80
CA ASP A 707 -2.23 -5.91 -15.65
C ASP A 707 -3.52 -5.30 -16.24
N ASN A 708 -4.64 -6.00 -16.10
CA ASN A 708 -5.96 -5.64 -16.62
C ASN A 708 -5.99 -5.45 -18.15
N LYS A 709 -5.22 -6.26 -18.90
CA LYS A 709 -5.11 -6.17 -20.36
C LYS A 709 -5.58 -7.45 -21.03
N MET A 710 -6.18 -7.32 -22.21
CA MET A 710 -6.49 -8.49 -23.04
C MET A 710 -5.19 -9.11 -23.55
N VAL A 711 -5.08 -10.42 -23.41
CA VAL A 711 -3.97 -11.25 -23.88
C VAL A 711 -4.53 -12.44 -24.66
N ASN A 712 -3.68 -13.05 -25.49
CA ASN A 712 -4.04 -14.20 -26.29
C ASN A 712 -3.30 -15.43 -25.77
N GLY A 713 -4.05 -16.46 -25.38
CA GLY A 713 -3.56 -17.60 -24.61
C GLY A 713 -4.08 -17.55 -23.18
N ALA A 714 -4.68 -18.64 -22.70
CA ALA A 714 -5.27 -18.70 -21.37
C ALA A 714 -5.10 -20.07 -20.72
N TRP A 715 -4.83 -20.10 -19.43
CA TRP A 715 -5.03 -21.29 -18.60
C TRP A 715 -6.52 -21.54 -18.35
N ILE A 716 -6.98 -22.74 -18.67
CA ILE A 716 -8.36 -23.19 -18.48
C ILE A 716 -8.40 -24.26 -17.39
N GLU A 717 -9.24 -24.03 -16.39
CA GLU A 717 -9.51 -24.98 -15.31
C GLU A 717 -10.75 -25.81 -15.64
N TYR A 718 -10.57 -27.13 -15.68
CA TYR A 718 -11.63 -28.12 -15.80
C TYR A 718 -11.87 -28.75 -14.44
N ALA A 719 -12.93 -28.33 -13.77
CA ALA A 719 -13.28 -28.82 -12.45
C ALA A 719 -14.13 -30.09 -12.49
N GLY A 720 -13.80 -31.05 -11.63
CA GLY A 720 -14.57 -32.26 -11.38
C GLY A 720 -15.74 -32.01 -10.44
N THR A 721 -16.02 -32.92 -9.52
CA THR A 721 -17.26 -32.85 -8.72
C THR A 721 -17.11 -31.98 -7.47
N TYR A 722 -18.13 -31.16 -7.18
CA TYR A 722 -18.20 -30.34 -5.96
C TYR A 722 -18.98 -31.03 -4.83
N PHE A 723 -18.50 -30.91 -3.60
CA PHE A 723 -19.15 -31.42 -2.39
C PHE A 723 -19.13 -30.39 -1.25
N ALA A 724 -20.18 -30.42 -0.43
CA ALA A 724 -20.27 -29.68 0.82
C ALA A 724 -20.57 -30.65 1.96
N GLU A 725 -19.53 -31.16 2.59
CA GLU A 725 -19.61 -32.21 3.61
C GLU A 725 -18.57 -31.96 4.72
N LEU A 726 -18.60 -32.76 5.77
CA LEU A 726 -17.64 -32.64 6.86
C LEU A 726 -16.19 -32.75 6.35
N PRO A 727 -15.25 -31.99 6.94
CA PRO A 727 -13.87 -31.98 6.51
C PRO A 727 -13.11 -33.25 6.87
N THR A 728 -12.08 -33.53 6.10
CA THR A 728 -10.99 -34.44 6.48
C THR A 728 -10.20 -33.82 7.64
N LEU A 729 -9.72 -34.65 8.55
CA LEU A 729 -8.87 -34.23 9.67
C LEU A 729 -7.42 -34.62 9.40
N GLY A 730 -6.50 -33.80 9.90
CA GLY A 730 -5.07 -34.04 9.76
C GLY A 730 -4.29 -33.33 10.85
N VAL A 731 -2.97 -33.48 10.80
CA VAL A 731 -2.06 -32.98 11.82
C VAL A 731 -1.30 -31.75 11.32
N VAL A 732 -1.21 -30.74 12.17
CA VAL A 732 -0.26 -29.62 12.07
C VAL A 732 0.79 -29.80 13.15
N GLU A 733 2.05 -29.88 12.75
CA GLU A 733 3.23 -30.07 13.61
C GLU A 733 4.02 -28.77 13.74
N ASP A 734 3.53 -27.87 14.59
CA ASP A 734 4.30 -26.70 15.04
C ASP A 734 5.10 -27.06 16.31
N SER A 735 5.27 -26.11 17.23
CA SER A 735 5.76 -26.37 18.60
C SER A 735 4.87 -27.34 19.40
N VAL A 736 3.59 -27.44 19.04
CA VAL A 736 2.62 -28.35 19.63
C VAL A 736 1.80 -28.98 18.52
N LYS A 737 1.69 -30.32 18.56
CA LYS A 737 0.84 -31.09 17.64
C LYS A 737 -0.63 -30.70 17.79
N LYS A 738 -1.28 -30.35 16.69
CA LYS A 738 -2.72 -30.03 16.64
C LYS A 738 -3.40 -30.82 15.53
N VAL A 739 -4.63 -31.26 15.78
CA VAL A 739 -5.51 -31.90 14.81
C VAL A 739 -6.56 -30.89 14.36
N THR A 740 -6.61 -30.61 13.06
CA THR A 740 -7.46 -29.57 12.45
C THR A 740 -8.05 -30.04 11.12
N THR A 741 -8.75 -29.15 10.43
CA THR A 741 -9.56 -29.43 9.24
C THR A 741 -8.80 -29.18 7.94
N PHE A 742 -8.93 -30.12 7.01
CA PHE A 742 -8.34 -30.09 5.68
C PHE A 742 -9.41 -30.37 4.62
N THR A 743 -9.15 -29.95 3.40
CA THR A 743 -10.02 -30.22 2.26
C THR A 743 -9.22 -30.64 1.02
N PRO A 744 -9.74 -31.57 0.20
CA PRO A 744 -9.21 -31.79 -1.13
C PRO A 744 -9.57 -30.60 -2.02
N GLY A 745 -8.55 -30.06 -2.68
CA GLY A 745 -8.68 -28.99 -3.68
C GLY A 745 -7.53 -28.97 -4.69
N MET A 746 -6.51 -29.81 -4.48
CA MET A 746 -5.32 -29.91 -5.33
C MET A 746 -5.01 -31.39 -5.61
N VAL A 747 -6.04 -32.16 -5.91
CA VAL A 747 -5.90 -33.44 -6.62
C VAL A 747 -6.09 -33.13 -8.09
N LEU A 748 -4.99 -32.77 -8.75
CA LEU A 748 -5.05 -32.15 -10.06
C LEU A 748 -3.95 -32.59 -11.01
N THR A 749 -4.22 -32.49 -12.30
CA THR A 749 -3.26 -32.72 -13.38
C THR A 749 -3.08 -31.45 -14.20
N ILE A 750 -1.82 -31.05 -14.40
CA ILE A 750 -1.44 -29.89 -15.21
C ILE A 750 -0.80 -30.38 -16.50
N ASP A 751 -1.36 -29.98 -17.64
CA ASP A 751 -0.74 -30.18 -18.95
C ASP A 751 0.24 -29.04 -19.24
N LYS A 752 1.38 -29.02 -18.56
CA LYS A 752 2.38 -27.96 -18.71
C LYS A 752 2.95 -27.89 -20.13
N GLY A 753 3.02 -29.04 -20.80
CA GLY A 753 3.37 -29.15 -22.21
C GLY A 753 2.53 -28.30 -23.15
N SER A 754 1.25 -28.06 -22.81
CA SER A 754 0.38 -27.16 -23.59
C SER A 754 0.81 -25.69 -23.55
N TYR A 755 1.64 -25.28 -22.58
CA TYR A 755 2.16 -23.91 -22.45
C TYR A 755 3.56 -23.72 -23.06
N ASP A 756 4.47 -24.67 -22.83
CA ASP A 756 5.88 -24.55 -23.27
C ASP A 756 6.25 -25.42 -24.48
N GLY A 757 5.29 -26.17 -25.02
CA GLY A 757 5.49 -27.10 -26.13
C GLY A 757 6.21 -28.40 -25.75
N SER A 758 6.43 -28.66 -24.46
CA SER A 758 6.96 -29.93 -23.97
C SER A 758 5.89 -31.03 -23.96
N ASN A 759 6.27 -32.25 -23.54
CA ASN A 759 5.31 -33.33 -23.24
C ASN A 759 5.11 -33.50 -21.71
N GLU A 760 5.41 -32.47 -20.93
CA GLU A 760 5.38 -32.54 -19.47
C GLU A 760 3.93 -32.49 -18.95
N LYS A 761 3.54 -33.51 -18.18
CA LYS A 761 2.30 -33.55 -17.41
C LYS A 761 2.62 -33.74 -15.95
N ILE A 762 2.09 -32.88 -15.11
CA ILE A 762 2.35 -32.90 -13.67
C ILE A 762 1.08 -33.37 -12.97
N PHE A 763 1.22 -34.32 -12.06
CA PHE A 763 0.15 -34.71 -11.13
C PHE A 763 0.54 -34.31 -9.71
N LYS A 764 -0.37 -33.65 -9.00
CA LYS A 764 -0.22 -33.33 -7.58
C LYS A 764 -1.44 -33.84 -6.82
N ARG A 765 -1.21 -34.40 -5.64
CA ARG A 765 -2.23 -34.71 -4.63
C ARG A 765 -1.88 -33.97 -3.35
N LEU A 766 -2.49 -32.80 -3.16
CA LEU A 766 -2.30 -31.96 -1.98
C LEU A 766 -3.63 -31.67 -1.31
N PHE A 767 -3.62 -31.70 0.02
CA PHE A 767 -4.71 -31.22 0.87
C PHE A 767 -4.32 -29.88 1.48
N ALA A 768 -5.28 -28.96 1.51
CA ALA A 768 -5.09 -27.64 2.07
C ALA A 768 -5.76 -27.54 3.45
N HIS A 769 -5.04 -26.98 4.43
CA HIS A 769 -5.64 -26.52 5.67
C HIS A 769 -6.71 -25.46 5.40
N ILE A 770 -7.87 -25.60 6.04
CA ILE A 770 -9.03 -24.75 5.80
C ILE A 770 -9.74 -24.36 7.10
N SER A 771 -9.99 -23.07 7.27
CA SER A 771 -11.04 -22.55 8.16
C SER A 771 -12.26 -22.25 7.29
N ALA A 772 -13.29 -23.10 7.40
CA ALA A 772 -14.40 -23.11 6.45
C ALA A 772 -15.37 -21.94 6.62
N HIS A 773 -15.40 -21.32 7.81
CA HIS A 773 -16.42 -20.35 8.21
C HIS A 773 -17.84 -20.96 8.15
N THR A 774 -17.97 -22.19 8.66
CA THR A 774 -19.24 -22.93 8.78
C THR A 774 -19.40 -23.46 10.20
N THR A 775 -18.93 -22.68 11.18
CA THR A 775 -18.88 -23.04 12.59
C THR A 775 -20.29 -23.20 13.15
N ILE A 776 -20.54 -24.28 13.88
CA ILE A 776 -21.84 -24.58 14.49
C ILE A 776 -21.73 -24.84 15.99
N ARG A 777 -22.86 -24.69 16.70
CA ARG A 777 -22.92 -24.89 18.17
C ARG A 777 -22.59 -26.31 18.60
N LYS A 778 -23.06 -27.30 17.84
CA LYS A 778 -22.92 -28.72 18.19
C LYS A 778 -21.65 -29.27 17.56
N GLY A 779 -20.80 -29.91 18.36
CA GLY A 779 -19.62 -30.61 17.85
C GLY A 779 -19.97 -31.87 17.04
N ARG A 780 -19.00 -32.36 16.27
CA ARG A 780 -19.02 -33.65 15.57
C ARG A 780 -19.33 -34.82 16.52
N SER A 781 -20.01 -35.84 16.00
CA SER A 781 -20.24 -37.10 16.73
C SER A 781 -18.95 -37.92 16.79
N CYS A 782 -18.81 -38.80 17.80
CA CYS A 782 -17.63 -39.65 17.92
C CYS A 782 -17.43 -40.50 16.66
N LYS A 783 -18.52 -41.09 16.12
CA LYS A 783 -18.48 -41.89 14.89
C LYS A 783 -18.02 -41.11 13.66
N SER A 784 -18.37 -39.82 13.56
CA SER A 784 -17.95 -38.99 12.42
C SER A 784 -16.46 -38.62 12.40
N CYS A 785 -15.73 -38.94 13.47
CA CYS A 785 -14.27 -38.79 13.55
C CYS A 785 -13.58 -40.16 13.57
N HIS A 786 -14.13 -41.13 14.28
CA HIS A 786 -13.48 -42.41 14.55
C HIS A 786 -13.86 -43.55 13.59
N ASN A 787 -15.01 -43.45 12.90
CA ASN A 787 -15.52 -44.51 12.02
C ASN A 787 -15.79 -43.99 10.59
N ASP A 788 -15.56 -42.70 10.33
CA ASP A 788 -15.75 -42.08 9.03
C ASP A 788 -14.43 -42.09 8.23
N PRO A 789 -14.34 -42.83 7.11
CA PRO A 789 -13.11 -42.88 6.32
C PRO A 789 -12.70 -41.53 5.72
N LEU A 790 -13.66 -40.62 5.45
CA LEU A 790 -13.35 -39.29 4.93
C LEU A 790 -12.65 -38.43 6.00
N ALA A 791 -13.05 -38.57 7.26
CA ALA A 791 -12.45 -37.85 8.38
C ALA A 791 -11.00 -38.28 8.62
N ILE A 792 -10.68 -39.56 8.43
CA ILE A 792 -9.33 -40.12 8.61
C ILE A 792 -8.42 -39.85 7.39
N GLY A 793 -9.01 -39.60 6.23
CA GLY A 793 -8.30 -39.26 4.99
C GLY A 793 -8.25 -40.38 3.95
N TYR A 794 -8.97 -41.49 4.15
CA TYR A 794 -9.06 -42.59 3.19
C TYR A 794 -9.95 -42.29 1.96
N GLY A 795 -10.59 -41.12 1.95
CA GLY A 795 -11.59 -40.74 0.95
C GLY A 795 -12.97 -41.30 1.27
N ARG A 796 -13.96 -40.99 0.43
CA ARG A 796 -15.34 -41.47 0.64
C ARG A 796 -15.43 -42.96 0.38
N GLY A 797 -16.19 -43.65 1.23
CA GLY A 797 -16.42 -45.07 1.09
C GLY A 797 -17.15 -45.64 2.28
N LYS A 798 -17.11 -46.97 2.41
CA LYS A 798 -17.67 -47.70 3.53
C LYS A 798 -16.53 -48.34 4.33
N LEU A 799 -16.43 -47.98 5.60
CA LEU A 799 -15.53 -48.60 6.56
C LEU A 799 -16.35 -49.58 7.41
N THR A 800 -15.90 -50.84 7.51
CA THR A 800 -16.61 -51.91 8.24
C THR A 800 -15.68 -52.63 9.19
N TYR A 801 -16.13 -52.82 10.42
CA TYR A 801 -15.46 -53.65 11.41
C TYR A 801 -16.06 -55.06 11.40
N GLU A 802 -15.26 -56.04 11.05
CA GLU A 802 -15.65 -57.45 11.01
C GLU A 802 -14.92 -58.22 12.11
N ILE A 803 -15.61 -59.18 12.72
CA ILE A 803 -15.05 -60.04 13.76
C ILE A 803 -14.85 -61.42 13.17
N ASP A 804 -13.60 -61.89 13.13
CA ASP A 804 -13.22 -63.25 12.75
C ASP A 804 -12.55 -63.95 13.94
N GLY A 805 -13.29 -64.84 14.59
CA GLY A 805 -12.86 -65.51 15.83
C GLY A 805 -12.62 -64.52 16.96
N SER A 806 -11.36 -64.40 17.41
CA SER A 806 -10.92 -63.45 18.46
C SER A 806 -10.24 -62.20 17.92
N LYS A 807 -10.29 -61.97 16.59
CA LYS A 807 -9.65 -60.84 15.91
C LYS A 807 -10.69 -59.93 15.28
N GLY A 808 -10.61 -58.64 15.55
CA GLY A 808 -11.37 -57.63 14.82
C GLY A 808 -10.55 -57.07 13.66
N ILE A 809 -11.16 -56.97 12.48
CA ILE A 809 -10.52 -56.54 11.24
C ILE A 809 -11.31 -55.38 10.66
N TRP A 810 -10.64 -54.27 10.41
CA TRP A 810 -11.21 -53.16 9.66
C TRP A 810 -11.05 -53.39 8.16
N LYS A 811 -12.12 -53.20 7.40
CA LYS A 811 -12.11 -53.24 5.93
C LYS A 811 -12.63 -51.92 5.38
N PHE A 812 -11.94 -51.39 4.39
CA PHE A 812 -12.37 -50.20 3.66
C PHE A 812 -12.75 -50.55 2.23
N LYS A 813 -13.93 -50.09 1.81
CA LYS A 813 -14.39 -50.13 0.42
C LYS A 813 -14.62 -48.71 -0.07
N GLN A 814 -13.70 -48.22 -0.92
CA GLN A 814 -13.78 -46.90 -1.54
C GLN A 814 -15.02 -46.71 -2.41
N ARG A 815 -15.49 -45.46 -2.50
CA ARG A 815 -16.58 -45.02 -3.40
C ARG A 815 -16.06 -44.68 -4.79
N PHE A 816 -14.92 -43.98 -4.87
CA PHE A 816 -14.31 -43.57 -6.13
C PHE A 816 -13.28 -44.57 -6.61
N ALA A 817 -13.02 -44.59 -7.91
CA ALA A 817 -11.94 -45.38 -8.49
C ALA A 817 -10.57 -44.85 -8.04
N ASN A 818 -9.55 -45.71 -8.13
CA ASN A 818 -8.18 -45.29 -7.90
C ASN A 818 -7.69 -44.43 -9.05
N ASN A 819 -7.01 -43.34 -8.72
CA ASN A 819 -6.32 -42.50 -9.67
C ASN A 819 -5.14 -43.28 -10.25
N LYS A 820 -4.91 -43.12 -11.56
CA LYS A 820 -3.86 -43.88 -12.26
C LYS A 820 -2.43 -43.43 -11.90
N ASN A 821 -2.27 -42.23 -11.35
CA ASN A 821 -0.96 -41.66 -11.05
C ASN A 821 -0.37 -42.19 -9.73
N ASP A 822 -1.22 -42.55 -8.77
CA ASP A 822 -0.76 -42.94 -7.42
C ASP A 822 -1.55 -44.09 -6.77
N GLU A 823 -2.49 -44.69 -7.51
CA GLU A 823 -3.28 -45.84 -7.10
C GLU A 823 -4.16 -45.61 -5.86
N LEU A 824 -4.42 -44.36 -5.48
CA LEU A 824 -5.31 -44.00 -4.37
C LEU A 824 -6.70 -43.61 -4.86
N PRO A 825 -7.76 -43.79 -4.04
CA PRO A 825 -9.08 -43.27 -4.38
C PRO A 825 -8.99 -41.78 -4.75
N GLU A 826 -9.77 -41.36 -5.75
CA GLU A 826 -9.69 -40.00 -6.31
C GLU A 826 -9.72 -38.90 -5.23
N ASP A 827 -10.52 -39.08 -4.18
CA ASP A 827 -10.71 -38.12 -3.09
C ASP A 827 -9.95 -38.44 -1.80
N ALA A 828 -9.07 -39.44 -1.80
CA ALA A 828 -8.27 -39.81 -0.63
C ALA A 828 -7.04 -38.89 -0.46
N TRP A 829 -6.66 -38.67 0.79
CA TRP A 829 -5.38 -38.06 1.16
C TRP A 829 -4.30 -39.12 1.36
N ILE A 830 -4.68 -40.24 1.96
CA ILE A 830 -3.83 -41.35 2.38
C ILE A 830 -4.49 -42.70 2.08
N GLY A 831 -3.68 -43.73 1.85
CA GLY A 831 -4.17 -45.11 1.69
C GLY A 831 -4.68 -45.69 3.01
N PHE A 832 -5.51 -46.73 2.92
CA PHE A 832 -6.08 -47.38 4.09
C PHE A 832 -4.98 -48.12 4.88
N MET A 833 -4.75 -47.71 6.14
CA MET A 833 -3.72 -48.29 7.01
C MET A 833 -2.29 -48.18 6.43
N GLU A 834 -2.04 -47.11 5.69
CA GLU A 834 -0.74 -46.79 5.09
C GLU A 834 -0.12 -45.56 5.73
N ASP A 835 1.18 -45.36 5.52
CA ASP A 835 1.89 -44.14 5.91
C ASP A 835 2.38 -43.39 4.67
N VAL A 836 2.52 -42.08 4.76
CA VAL A 836 2.91 -41.23 3.63
C VAL A 836 4.23 -40.56 3.92
N LYS A 837 5.24 -40.87 3.10
CA LYS A 837 6.58 -40.27 3.20
C LYS A 837 6.76 -39.01 2.36
N GLU A 838 5.86 -38.78 1.40
CA GLU A 838 5.90 -37.65 0.49
C GLU A 838 5.03 -36.50 0.99
N LEU A 839 5.36 -35.27 0.61
CA LEU A 839 4.55 -34.11 0.97
C LEU A 839 3.21 -34.14 0.22
N ARG A 840 2.11 -34.38 0.96
CA ARG A 840 0.73 -34.35 0.44
C ARG A 840 -0.10 -33.21 1.00
N ALA A 841 0.54 -32.18 1.53
CA ALA A 841 -0.11 -31.00 2.06
C ALA A 841 0.46 -29.76 1.38
N THR A 842 -0.29 -28.66 1.39
CA THR A 842 0.20 -27.39 0.86
C THR A 842 1.19 -26.68 1.79
N ARG A 843 1.55 -27.30 2.92
CA ARG A 843 2.54 -26.81 3.91
C ARG A 843 3.34 -28.01 4.42
N THR A 844 4.63 -27.81 4.67
CA THR A 844 5.59 -28.84 5.10
C THR A 844 5.39 -29.33 6.52
N ASN A 845 4.85 -28.49 7.41
CA ASN A 845 4.48 -28.84 8.79
C ASN A 845 3.11 -29.53 8.90
N MET A 846 2.47 -29.89 7.78
CA MET A 846 1.13 -30.48 7.76
C MET A 846 1.13 -31.85 7.09
N ARG A 847 0.39 -32.81 7.69
CA ARG A 847 0.38 -34.19 7.20
C ARG A 847 -0.94 -34.91 7.51
N PRO A 848 -1.27 -36.00 6.78
CA PRO A 848 -2.28 -36.94 7.22
C PRO A 848 -1.85 -37.65 8.52
N PHE A 849 -2.75 -38.43 9.11
CA PHE A 849 -2.44 -39.22 10.30
C PHE A 849 -1.40 -40.31 10.00
N SER A 850 -0.46 -40.52 10.92
CA SER A 850 0.48 -41.66 10.85
C SER A 850 -0.27 -42.98 11.06
N ILE A 851 0.38 -44.10 10.75
CA ILE A 851 -0.25 -45.41 10.94
C ILE A 851 -0.62 -45.68 12.41
N GLU A 852 0.18 -45.23 13.38
CA GLU A 852 -0.12 -45.35 14.80
C GLU A 852 -1.32 -44.48 15.21
N GLU A 853 -1.44 -43.29 14.62
CA GLU A 853 -2.56 -42.40 14.86
C GLU A 853 -3.85 -42.97 14.26
N GLN A 854 -3.80 -43.50 13.04
CA GLN A 854 -4.90 -44.23 12.40
C GLN A 854 -5.35 -45.41 13.27
N GLN A 855 -4.40 -46.23 13.73
CA GLN A 855 -4.67 -47.37 14.61
C GLN A 855 -5.34 -46.96 15.92
N ARG A 856 -4.91 -45.85 16.54
CA ARG A 856 -5.53 -45.31 17.76
C ARG A 856 -6.95 -44.80 17.52
N ILE A 857 -7.16 -44.08 16.42
CA ILE A 857 -8.48 -43.57 16.03
C ILE A 857 -9.45 -44.73 15.81
N LEU A 858 -9.04 -45.74 15.05
CA LEU A 858 -9.85 -46.92 14.73
C LEU A 858 -10.01 -47.90 15.91
N LEU A 859 -9.08 -47.89 16.87
CA LEU A 859 -9.23 -48.62 18.13
C LEU A 859 -10.41 -48.07 18.93
N VAL A 860 -10.51 -46.74 19.10
CA VAL A 860 -11.70 -46.11 19.68
C VAL A 860 -12.93 -46.36 18.81
N GLY A 861 -12.77 -46.31 17.49
CA GLY A 861 -13.85 -46.60 16.53
C GLY A 861 -14.46 -47.98 16.69
N SER A 862 -13.65 -48.99 17.06
CA SER A 862 -14.13 -50.36 17.29
C SER A 862 -15.05 -50.44 18.51
N CYS A 863 -14.79 -49.64 19.55
CA CYS A 863 -15.67 -49.55 20.70
C CYS A 863 -17.03 -48.94 20.32
N LEU A 864 -17.05 -47.98 19.39
CA LEU A 864 -18.27 -47.31 18.91
C LEU A 864 -19.17 -48.20 18.05
N GLU A 865 -18.69 -49.35 17.58
CA GLU A 865 -19.54 -50.37 16.93
C GLU A 865 -20.45 -51.08 17.93
N CYS A 866 -20.02 -51.17 19.21
CA CYS A 866 -20.76 -51.84 20.28
C CYS A 866 -21.37 -50.88 21.30
N HIS A 867 -20.80 -49.68 21.47
CA HIS A 867 -21.17 -48.70 22.48
C HIS A 867 -21.70 -47.42 21.85
N GLU A 868 -22.84 -46.95 22.35
CA GLU A 868 -23.36 -45.63 22.02
C GLU A 868 -22.41 -44.54 22.53
N GLU A 869 -22.26 -43.45 21.77
CA GLU A 869 -21.30 -42.36 22.04
C GLU A 869 -21.54 -41.66 23.40
N LYS A 870 -22.79 -41.69 23.90
CA LYS A 870 -23.18 -41.11 25.21
C LYS A 870 -23.17 -42.13 26.35
N SER A 871 -22.75 -43.37 26.11
CA SER A 871 -22.65 -44.38 27.17
C SER A 871 -21.59 -44.01 28.21
N GLU A 872 -21.77 -44.46 29.46
CA GLU A 872 -20.81 -44.21 30.54
C GLU A 872 -19.39 -44.65 30.20
N ILE A 873 -19.25 -45.74 29.44
CA ILE A 873 -17.97 -46.27 28.97
C ILE A 873 -17.28 -45.26 28.04
N MET A 874 -18.02 -44.74 27.04
CA MET A 874 -17.46 -43.77 26.09
C MET A 874 -17.21 -42.41 26.74
N GLN A 875 -18.05 -41.97 27.69
CA GLN A 875 -17.78 -40.74 28.44
C GLN A 875 -16.53 -40.89 29.33
N SER A 876 -16.35 -42.04 29.97
CA SER A 876 -15.15 -42.34 30.76
C SER A 876 -13.88 -42.35 29.91
N SER A 877 -13.99 -42.72 28.62
CA SER A 877 -12.86 -42.74 27.71
C SER A 877 -12.24 -41.37 27.45
N LEU A 878 -12.98 -40.27 27.66
CA LEU A 878 -12.46 -38.91 27.51
C LEU A 878 -11.37 -38.59 28.55
N TYR A 879 -11.47 -39.14 29.76
CA TYR A 879 -10.50 -38.94 30.83
C TYR A 879 -9.33 -39.92 30.74
N SER A 880 -9.58 -41.21 30.52
CA SER A 880 -8.52 -42.21 30.36
C SER A 880 -9.00 -43.41 29.55
N PHE A 881 -8.65 -43.44 28.27
CA PHE A 881 -8.98 -44.56 27.40
C PHE A 881 -8.28 -45.86 27.82
N ASP A 882 -7.05 -45.78 28.34
CA ASP A 882 -6.29 -46.94 28.82
C ASP A 882 -6.98 -47.63 30.01
N GLU A 883 -7.60 -46.87 30.91
CA GLU A 883 -8.37 -47.45 32.02
C GLU A 883 -9.65 -48.13 31.53
N VAL A 884 -10.32 -47.56 30.53
CA VAL A 884 -11.49 -48.18 29.90
C VAL A 884 -11.09 -49.51 29.26
N LEU A 885 -9.99 -49.55 28.52
CA LEU A 885 -9.47 -50.78 27.89
C LEU A 885 -9.07 -51.87 28.89
N LYS A 886 -8.58 -51.51 30.09
CA LYS A 886 -8.25 -52.47 31.16
C LYS A 886 -9.48 -53.13 31.78
N LYS A 887 -10.64 -52.45 31.76
CA LYS A 887 -11.92 -52.95 32.31
C LYS A 887 -12.75 -53.74 31.30
N ARG A 888 -12.21 -54.05 30.12
CA ARG A 888 -12.93 -54.75 29.06
C ARG A 888 -13.32 -56.18 29.45
N THR A 889 -14.45 -56.63 28.94
CA THR A 889 -14.87 -58.04 29.03
C THR A 889 -14.28 -58.85 27.87
N GLU A 890 -14.27 -60.17 27.97
CA GLU A 890 -13.85 -61.08 26.88
C GLU A 890 -14.71 -60.96 25.60
N LYS A 891 -15.92 -60.39 25.71
CA LYS A 891 -16.78 -60.09 24.54
C LYS A 891 -16.28 -58.90 23.72
N CYS A 892 -15.40 -58.07 24.29
CA CYS A 892 -14.83 -56.93 23.60
C CYS A 892 -13.65 -57.41 22.76
N ILE A 893 -13.92 -57.66 21.48
CA ILE A 893 -12.91 -58.06 20.50
C ILE A 893 -12.31 -56.78 19.95
N LEU A 894 -10.99 -56.64 20.09
CA LEU A 894 -10.22 -55.47 19.66
C LEU A 894 -9.61 -55.70 18.27
N PRO A 895 -9.20 -54.63 17.57
CA PRO A 895 -8.49 -54.74 16.31
C PRO A 895 -7.25 -55.62 16.42
N GLU A 896 -6.95 -56.37 15.37
CA GLU A 896 -5.89 -57.40 15.39
C GLU A 896 -4.51 -56.86 15.76
N TRP A 897 -4.21 -55.61 15.44
CA TRP A 897 -2.94 -54.95 15.76
C TRP A 897 -2.78 -54.60 17.24
N PHE A 898 -3.84 -54.63 18.05
CA PHE A 898 -3.75 -54.32 19.48
C PHE A 898 -3.13 -55.47 20.30
N ASN A 899 -3.23 -56.71 19.81
CA ASN A 899 -2.75 -57.89 20.53
C ASN A 899 -1.31 -58.29 20.17
N ASN A 900 -0.58 -57.44 19.42
CA ASN A 900 0.79 -57.66 18.99
C ASN A 900 1.80 -56.85 19.81
#